data_AF-A0A231RJE9-F1
#
_entry.id   AF-A0A231RJE9-F1
#
_cell.length_a   1.000
_cell.length_b   1.000
_cell.length_c   1.000
_cell.angle_alpha   90.00
_cell.angle_beta   90.00
_cell.angle_gamma   90.00
#
_symmetry.space_group_name_H-M   'P 1'
#
loop_
_entity.id
_entity.type
_entity.pdbx_description
1 polymer ?
#
loop_
_entity_poly.entity_id
_entity_poly.type
_entity_poly.pdbx_seq_one_letter_code
_entity_poly.pdbx_strand_id
1 'polypeptide(L)'
;MVQRLALVQITKRVLLLSALLGAALLCVALLPQSASAYTLSNGTFEVQTGTHGEITSLKIVGDNYPTNYVMNATNAPQQNTADHQWVGELMFKYRLGTGAWQTALTQSSADGRTQNQSGTTATITYQNSANANGVKNFRLVETYSLVNDYFLWQIQLTNTSAQTIEFGDIGLPLPFNEYWSGGGNEQIYETRVVTHSFVGNNSSYITVGRPSGIGPYLLMVPDVSTGAGFEYQDRWRIEEHPGSMWAADQGGWPEGLNVFYIHSNVIKSTNRGYLPNTSLTLAPGASKTYAFKFFKVANENAVKDRLYSEGMIDVTAIPGMIVPTNQTAKFDLHTSKAITSITAQYPSETTITSLGTTGTNHKLYSLKMNRLGPNLITVNYGSGEKTVLQFYAIEPIADALQRHSTFMVNSTQWNVPGDIRDKVFDDWMMHTNSKRNVFNGYWGWGDDWGYTHGQFLAEKNVQTPVASEVTAVDQYLQTAIWTNLMANNHTDYLIHDFLMPAPNTTPTYRGYAYPHIYNTYFSMYKIAKLYPDLISYTNTRQTYLSRAYNIFKALYDGPVAYNWHTGLMGEQTTPELIKALQDEGMTAQANDVIAKMATKYNNFKNTTYPYGSEYNYDNTGEEAVYMLAKMNNNTSMMSKINAKTRATRGHMPVWYYYADPVTITGENWWNFQYSVSLVGYAMDDWVRNYSANPEVEQRMTYAAKIANVSAINSGQISSDPADIGAVAWTYQAEKGNYPALGLGGGPLQNGWRGMSGEADLGLFGAIRILSSDVAIDPIFGLYCYGCDVTESGGNYIIVPKDGVNQKLNLITQKLNMTMERDKYTAATVALAKNYVNFTLQSATPGKAHTTKVTFTGLAAGTYQVLVDNAVVGSVNATTGGATTVNLGIGTAPSYDIKLQQGGVSLPEQLVRYPFSESNGTSTADASGNGKTGTLNGGATFSAGQSGNAVALNGTNGYVSMPSGIANGATDVTIAAWVKANSLSNWTRIFDIGTGTSNYMFLSPQPGGAGLRFAITTGGNGAEQQIHSTAAFPTGVWKHVAVTIAGSTGRLYVDGVQVAANASMTLNPSSLGNTTQNWLGRSQFAGDPYFNGQIDDFRIYSRALSASEIGTLYGGTTISDIAPQATATTSFVSSWESLAGLNDGYTPVSSNDRGHPVYGNWDNPNTTQWVQYTWSSARTISSVDVYWFDDDQGIDLPASYTIQYWDGSSWVNVSGASGLGLLANQYNTTTFAPVTTTQIRLNITAKATTSTGIESWRANGY
;
A
#
# COMPACT_ATOMS: atom_id res chain seq x y z
N MET A 1 -7.45 -63.64 -96.11
CA MET A 1 -7.75 -62.19 -96.03
C MET A 1 -8.30 -61.80 -94.65
N VAL A 2 -7.72 -62.28 -93.53
CA VAL A 2 -8.28 -62.04 -92.17
C VAL A 2 -7.22 -61.65 -91.12
N GLN A 3 -5.92 -61.74 -91.40
CA GLN A 3 -4.87 -61.41 -90.41
C GLN A 3 -4.18 -60.04 -90.59
N ARG A 4 -4.48 -59.26 -91.65
CA ARG A 4 -3.84 -57.94 -91.88
C ARG A 4 -4.68 -56.72 -91.48
N LEU A 5 -5.96 -56.87 -91.14
CA LEU A 5 -6.80 -55.74 -90.69
C LEU A 5 -6.84 -55.55 -89.16
N ALA A 6 -6.55 -56.59 -88.36
CA ALA A 6 -6.59 -56.49 -86.90
C ALA A 6 -5.36 -55.78 -86.31
N LEU A 7 -4.18 -55.94 -86.93
CA LEU A 7 -2.93 -55.38 -86.40
C LEU A 7 -2.84 -53.85 -86.59
N VAL A 8 -3.40 -53.30 -87.66
CA VAL A 8 -3.33 -51.85 -87.96
C VAL A 8 -4.28 -51.01 -87.09
N GLN A 9 -5.39 -51.59 -86.60
CA GLN A 9 -6.29 -50.90 -85.68
C GLN A 9 -5.83 -50.91 -84.22
N ILE A 10 -5.08 -51.92 -83.80
CA ILE A 10 -4.56 -52.01 -82.43
C ILE A 10 -3.39 -51.04 -82.23
N THR A 11 -2.47 -50.93 -83.21
CA THR A 11 -1.33 -50.00 -83.10
C THR A 11 -1.77 -48.53 -83.14
N LYS A 12 -2.82 -48.18 -83.89
CA LYS A 12 -3.40 -46.82 -83.89
C LYS A 12 -4.14 -46.48 -82.60
N ARG A 13 -4.82 -47.45 -81.96
CA ARG A 13 -5.50 -47.24 -80.67
C ARG A 13 -4.51 -47.15 -79.50
N VAL A 14 -3.42 -47.91 -79.53
CA VAL A 14 -2.37 -47.83 -78.49
C VAL A 14 -1.55 -46.54 -78.61
N LEU A 15 -1.20 -46.09 -79.82
CA LEU A 15 -0.53 -44.79 -80.01
C LEU A 15 -1.42 -43.58 -79.69
N LEU A 16 -2.73 -43.63 -79.98
CA LEU A 16 -3.66 -42.57 -79.56
C LEU A 16 -3.87 -42.58 -78.04
N LEU A 17 -3.95 -43.75 -77.38
CA LEU A 17 -4.07 -43.81 -75.92
C LEU A 17 -2.80 -43.33 -75.21
N SER A 18 -1.60 -43.63 -75.73
CA SER A 18 -0.35 -43.13 -75.15
C SER A 18 -0.12 -41.64 -75.42
N ALA A 19 -0.59 -41.10 -76.54
CA ALA A 19 -0.56 -39.66 -76.82
C ALA A 19 -1.63 -38.89 -76.01
N LEU A 20 -2.80 -39.49 -75.77
CA LEU A 20 -3.85 -38.92 -74.91
C LEU A 20 -3.49 -39.02 -73.42
N LEU A 21 -2.82 -40.09 -72.96
CA LEU A 21 -2.27 -40.15 -71.60
C LEU A 21 -1.08 -39.21 -71.43
N GLY A 22 -0.19 -39.07 -72.41
CA GLY A 22 0.92 -38.11 -72.37
C GLY A 22 0.45 -36.66 -72.38
N ALA A 23 -0.58 -36.33 -73.16
CA ALA A 23 -1.21 -35.00 -73.17
C ALA A 23 -2.09 -34.75 -71.93
N ALA A 24 -2.74 -35.77 -71.36
CA ALA A 24 -3.46 -35.65 -70.09
C ALA A 24 -2.50 -35.49 -68.90
N LEU A 25 -1.34 -36.16 -68.89
CA LEU A 25 -0.30 -35.96 -67.88
C LEU A 25 0.40 -34.60 -68.01
N LEU A 26 0.56 -34.05 -69.23
CA LEU A 26 1.05 -32.67 -69.42
C LEU A 26 -0.02 -31.60 -69.10
N CYS A 27 -1.31 -31.86 -69.36
CA CYS A 27 -2.39 -30.95 -69.00
C CYS A 27 -2.69 -30.97 -67.49
N VAL A 28 -2.48 -32.09 -66.79
CA VAL A 28 -2.58 -32.16 -65.32
C VAL A 28 -1.40 -31.47 -64.62
N ALA A 29 -0.25 -31.33 -65.29
CA ALA A 29 0.88 -30.51 -64.81
C ALA A 29 0.70 -28.99 -65.04
N LEU A 30 -0.36 -28.57 -65.76
CA LEU A 30 -0.67 -27.17 -66.07
C LEU A 30 -2.01 -26.70 -65.49
N LEU A 31 -2.68 -27.55 -64.70
CA LEU A 31 -3.80 -27.11 -63.85
C LEU A 31 -3.20 -26.48 -62.58
N PRO A 32 -3.63 -25.27 -62.16
CA PRO A 32 -3.19 -24.71 -60.89
C PRO A 32 -3.53 -25.71 -59.79
N GLN A 33 -2.49 -26.26 -59.17
CA GLN A 33 -2.63 -27.12 -58.01
C GLN A 33 -3.41 -26.33 -56.97
N SER A 34 -4.61 -26.80 -56.63
CA SER A 34 -5.43 -26.16 -55.61
C SER A 34 -4.59 -25.93 -54.35
N ALA A 35 -4.50 -24.67 -53.90
CA ALA A 35 -3.74 -24.26 -52.73
C ALA A 35 -4.10 -25.19 -51.55
N SER A 36 -3.15 -26.02 -51.13
CA SER A 36 -3.33 -26.96 -50.03
C SER A 36 -2.83 -26.31 -48.75
N ALA A 37 -3.58 -26.45 -47.66
CA ALA A 37 -3.14 -26.07 -46.32
C ALA A 37 -1.93 -26.93 -45.89
N TYR A 38 -0.94 -26.31 -45.27
CA TYR A 38 0.28 -26.96 -44.80
C TYR A 38 0.42 -26.80 -43.30
N THR A 39 0.79 -27.88 -42.61
CA THR A 39 1.14 -27.85 -41.18
C THR A 39 2.65 -27.83 -41.01
N LEU A 40 3.17 -26.82 -40.34
CA LEU A 40 4.55 -26.69 -39.89
C LEU A 40 4.58 -26.99 -38.39
N SER A 41 5.51 -27.82 -37.93
CA SER A 41 5.68 -28.08 -36.49
C SER A 41 7.14 -28.25 -36.12
N ASN A 42 7.49 -27.81 -34.90
CA ASN A 42 8.75 -28.10 -34.23
C ASN A 42 8.49 -28.25 -32.70
N GLY A 43 9.54 -28.24 -31.88
CA GLY A 43 9.38 -28.34 -30.42
C GLY A 43 8.72 -27.14 -29.72
N THR A 44 8.46 -26.05 -30.44
CA THR A 44 7.98 -24.78 -29.88
C THR A 44 6.64 -24.34 -30.45
N PHE A 45 6.42 -24.53 -31.76
CA PHE A 45 5.25 -24.05 -32.47
C PHE A 45 4.61 -25.13 -33.34
N GLU A 46 3.28 -25.04 -33.47
CA GLU A 46 2.49 -25.67 -34.51
C GLU A 46 1.75 -24.57 -35.28
N VAL A 47 2.07 -24.43 -36.58
CA VAL A 47 1.52 -23.41 -37.47
C VAL A 47 0.83 -24.08 -38.64
N GLN A 48 -0.38 -23.65 -38.99
CA GLN A 48 -1.12 -24.15 -40.14
C GLN A 48 -1.40 -23.01 -41.12
N THR A 49 -1.01 -23.18 -42.37
CA THR A 49 -1.40 -22.26 -43.46
C THR A 49 -2.79 -22.58 -43.95
N GLY A 50 -3.49 -21.60 -44.50
CA GLY A 50 -4.80 -21.76 -45.13
C GLY A 50 -4.75 -21.77 -46.65
N THR A 51 -5.92 -21.96 -47.25
CA THR A 51 -6.08 -22.02 -48.71
C THR A 51 -5.89 -20.65 -49.38
N HIS A 52 -5.96 -19.55 -48.61
CA HIS A 52 -5.71 -18.19 -49.06
C HIS A 52 -4.23 -17.75 -48.96
N GLY A 53 -3.39 -18.56 -48.30
CA GLY A 53 -1.98 -18.26 -47.99
C GLY A 53 -1.78 -17.59 -46.62
N GLU A 54 -2.88 -17.40 -45.89
CA GLU A 54 -2.98 -16.96 -44.51
C GLU A 54 -2.52 -18.04 -43.52
N ILE A 55 -2.44 -17.66 -42.24
CA ILE A 55 -2.21 -18.55 -41.11
C ILE A 55 -3.56 -18.81 -40.44
N THR A 56 -4.04 -20.05 -40.52
CA THR A 56 -5.32 -20.45 -39.90
C THR A 56 -5.13 -20.94 -38.47
N SER A 57 -3.93 -21.37 -38.08
CA SER A 57 -3.62 -21.76 -36.70
C SER A 57 -2.20 -21.38 -36.34
N LEU A 58 -2.02 -20.77 -35.17
CA LEU A 58 -0.73 -20.51 -34.53
C LEU A 58 -0.84 -20.93 -33.08
N LYS A 59 -0.20 -22.05 -32.73
CA LYS A 59 -0.24 -22.65 -31.39
C LYS A 59 1.16 -22.80 -30.83
N ILE A 60 1.25 -22.70 -29.51
CA ILE A 60 2.47 -22.96 -28.76
C ILE A 60 2.46 -24.41 -28.27
N VAL A 61 3.52 -25.15 -28.58
CA VAL A 61 3.68 -26.54 -28.13
C VAL A 61 3.87 -26.58 -26.61
N GLY A 62 3.11 -27.45 -25.96
CA GLY A 62 3.08 -27.61 -24.51
C GLY A 62 2.30 -26.53 -23.76
N ASP A 63 1.45 -25.74 -24.44
CA ASP A 63 0.44 -24.94 -23.76
C ASP A 63 -0.61 -25.86 -23.11
N ASN A 64 -0.97 -25.58 -21.86
CA ASN A 64 -1.98 -26.34 -21.12
C ASN A 64 -3.40 -26.04 -21.60
N TYR A 65 -3.58 -24.96 -22.34
CA TYR A 65 -4.87 -24.55 -22.88
C TYR A 65 -4.88 -24.68 -24.41
N PRO A 66 -6.05 -24.95 -25.02
CA PRO A 66 -6.18 -25.10 -26.47
C PRO A 66 -6.21 -23.74 -27.19
N THR A 67 -5.35 -22.80 -26.80
CA THR A 67 -5.31 -21.45 -27.35
C THR A 67 -4.77 -21.48 -28.78
N ASN A 68 -5.62 -21.12 -29.73
CA ASN A 68 -5.18 -20.66 -31.04
C ASN A 68 -5.01 -19.13 -30.95
N TYR A 69 -3.79 -18.64 -31.16
CA TYR A 69 -3.49 -17.22 -30.97
C TYR A 69 -4.06 -16.33 -32.08
N VAL A 70 -4.47 -16.89 -33.22
CA VAL A 70 -5.03 -16.15 -34.37
C VAL A 70 -6.50 -16.48 -34.61
N MET A 71 -7.24 -15.52 -35.15
CA MET A 71 -8.59 -15.74 -35.64
C MET A 71 -8.59 -16.53 -36.95
N ASN A 72 -9.63 -17.32 -37.15
CA ASN A 72 -9.90 -18.06 -38.37
C ASN A 72 -11.40 -18.30 -38.54
N ALA A 73 -11.80 -18.91 -39.66
CA ALA A 73 -13.20 -19.21 -39.96
C ALA A 73 -13.91 -20.15 -38.95
N THR A 74 -13.18 -20.88 -38.10
CA THR A 74 -13.73 -21.81 -37.11
C THR A 74 -13.97 -21.13 -35.76
N ASN A 75 -12.99 -20.36 -35.24
CA ASN A 75 -13.10 -19.70 -33.94
C ASN A 75 -13.78 -18.32 -34.02
N ALA A 76 -13.84 -17.71 -35.21
CA ALA A 76 -14.51 -16.45 -35.49
C ALA A 76 -15.37 -16.57 -36.76
N PRO A 77 -16.41 -17.44 -36.77
CA PRO A 77 -17.18 -17.73 -37.98
C PRO A 77 -17.92 -16.51 -38.54
N GLN A 78 -18.27 -15.53 -37.70
CA GLN A 78 -18.91 -14.28 -38.15
C GLN A 78 -17.97 -13.37 -38.95
N GLN A 79 -16.65 -13.55 -38.80
CA GLN A 79 -15.64 -12.83 -39.56
C GLN A 79 -15.21 -13.57 -40.84
N ASN A 80 -15.79 -14.75 -41.12
CA ASN A 80 -15.55 -15.46 -42.37
C ASN A 80 -16.39 -14.88 -43.53
N THR A 81 -16.10 -13.63 -43.88
CA THR A 81 -16.77 -12.85 -44.93
C THR A 81 -15.89 -12.72 -46.17
N ALA A 82 -16.46 -12.29 -47.30
CA ALA A 82 -15.73 -12.17 -48.57
C ALA A 82 -14.58 -11.13 -48.54
N ASP A 83 -14.61 -10.20 -47.57
CA ASP A 83 -13.63 -9.15 -47.34
C ASP A 83 -12.66 -9.46 -46.19
N HIS A 84 -12.60 -10.72 -45.74
CA HIS A 84 -11.73 -11.17 -44.64
C HIS A 84 -10.27 -10.71 -44.80
N GLN A 85 -9.59 -10.55 -43.65
CA GLN A 85 -8.18 -10.20 -43.54
C GLN A 85 -7.51 -11.01 -42.43
N TRP A 86 -7.26 -12.30 -42.69
CA TRP A 86 -6.61 -13.19 -41.71
C TRP A 86 -5.13 -12.85 -41.53
N VAL A 87 -4.52 -13.31 -40.43
CA VAL A 87 -3.07 -13.16 -40.22
C VAL A 87 -2.32 -13.81 -41.39
N GLY A 88 -1.36 -13.10 -41.98
CA GLY A 88 -0.66 -13.55 -43.19
C GLY A 88 -1.30 -13.08 -44.50
N GLU A 89 -2.44 -12.39 -44.44
CA GLU A 89 -2.91 -11.58 -45.57
C GLU A 89 -2.28 -10.19 -45.50
N LEU A 90 -2.11 -9.51 -46.64
CA LEU A 90 -1.39 -8.23 -46.74
C LEU A 90 -2.15 -7.22 -47.60
N MET A 91 -2.03 -5.95 -47.20
CA MET A 91 -2.70 -4.82 -47.84
C MET A 91 -1.68 -3.81 -48.37
N PHE A 92 -1.88 -3.33 -49.59
CA PHE A 92 -0.97 -2.37 -50.23
C PHE A 92 -1.71 -1.20 -50.85
N LYS A 93 -1.15 0.01 -50.69
CA LYS A 93 -1.39 1.16 -51.57
C LYS A 93 -0.10 1.48 -52.32
N TYR A 94 -0.14 1.41 -53.64
CA TYR A 94 1.06 1.60 -54.48
C TYR A 94 0.77 2.39 -55.75
N ARG A 95 1.78 2.97 -56.39
CA ARG A 95 1.66 3.62 -57.70
C ARG A 95 2.88 3.34 -58.58
N LEU A 96 2.66 3.41 -59.89
CA LEU A 96 3.71 3.33 -60.91
C LEU A 96 4.18 4.74 -61.28
N GLY A 97 5.47 5.02 -61.13
CA GLY A 97 6.02 6.37 -61.33
C GLY A 97 5.26 7.41 -60.51
N THR A 98 4.76 8.45 -61.19
CA THR A 98 3.92 9.51 -60.58
C THR A 98 2.43 9.29 -60.84
N GLY A 99 2.01 8.06 -61.19
CA GLY A 99 0.63 7.71 -61.49
C GLY A 99 -0.31 7.73 -60.27
N ALA A 100 -1.56 7.33 -60.49
CA ALA A 100 -2.56 7.23 -59.43
C ALA A 100 -2.25 6.08 -58.46
N TRP A 101 -2.62 6.26 -57.19
CA TRP A 101 -2.59 5.20 -56.18
C TRP A 101 -3.55 4.06 -56.57
N GLN A 102 -3.06 2.84 -56.41
CA GLN A 102 -3.74 1.58 -56.66
C GLN A 102 -3.76 0.74 -55.38
N THR A 103 -4.74 -0.14 -55.27
CA THR A 103 -4.85 -1.09 -54.16
C THR A 103 -4.41 -2.47 -54.63
N ALA A 104 -3.65 -3.18 -53.80
CA ALA A 104 -3.43 -4.62 -53.96
C ALA A 104 -3.68 -5.33 -52.63
N LEU A 105 -4.37 -6.47 -52.69
CA LEU A 105 -4.82 -7.25 -51.55
C LEU A 105 -4.57 -8.75 -51.82
N THR A 106 -3.96 -9.47 -50.89
CA THR A 106 -3.60 -10.89 -51.11
C THR A 106 -4.82 -11.81 -51.17
N GLN A 107 -5.86 -11.57 -50.38
CA GLN A 107 -7.12 -12.33 -50.45
C GLN A 107 -7.84 -12.17 -51.79
N SER A 108 -7.63 -11.03 -52.49
CA SER A 108 -8.14 -10.79 -53.84
C SER A 108 -7.26 -11.38 -54.95
N SER A 109 -6.19 -12.09 -54.60
CA SER A 109 -5.14 -12.56 -55.54
C SER A 109 -5.13 -14.08 -55.73
N ALA A 110 -6.26 -14.75 -55.52
CA ALA A 110 -6.34 -16.22 -55.59
C ALA A 110 -5.93 -16.81 -56.95
N ASP A 111 -6.20 -16.10 -58.04
CA ASP A 111 -5.84 -16.48 -59.42
C ASP A 111 -4.35 -16.34 -59.73
N GLY A 112 -3.63 -15.51 -58.97
CA GLY A 112 -2.19 -15.29 -59.08
C GLY A 112 -1.37 -15.92 -57.96
N ARG A 113 -2.00 -16.76 -57.10
CA ARG A 113 -1.39 -17.36 -55.93
C ARG A 113 -0.84 -18.76 -56.22
N THR A 114 0.34 -19.05 -55.69
CA THR A 114 0.91 -20.40 -55.60
C THR A 114 1.44 -20.66 -54.19
N GLN A 115 1.37 -21.91 -53.73
CA GLN A 115 1.85 -22.31 -52.39
C GLN A 115 2.69 -23.58 -52.49
N ASN A 116 3.84 -23.61 -51.81
CA ASN A 116 4.70 -24.79 -51.71
C ASN A 116 5.18 -24.98 -50.26
N GLN A 117 5.38 -26.22 -49.82
CA GLN A 117 6.02 -26.54 -48.55
C GLN A 117 7.32 -27.33 -48.79
N SER A 118 8.36 -27.00 -48.02
CA SER A 118 9.58 -27.78 -47.91
C SER A 118 9.99 -27.88 -46.44
N GLY A 119 9.85 -29.07 -45.85
CA GLY A 119 10.13 -29.30 -44.44
C GLY A 119 9.29 -28.41 -43.53
N THR A 120 9.95 -27.63 -42.67
CA THR A 120 9.32 -26.67 -41.74
C THR A 120 9.14 -25.27 -42.32
N THR A 121 9.17 -25.15 -43.65
CA THR A 121 8.98 -23.89 -44.38
C THR A 121 7.85 -24.00 -45.39
N ALA A 122 6.92 -23.04 -45.39
CA ALA A 122 5.94 -22.82 -46.44
C ALA A 122 6.22 -21.50 -47.17
N THR A 123 6.09 -21.49 -48.49
CA THR A 123 6.31 -20.32 -49.34
C THR A 123 5.07 -20.05 -50.19
N ILE A 124 4.54 -18.84 -50.07
CA ILE A 124 3.33 -18.37 -50.73
C ILE A 124 3.74 -17.27 -51.70
N THR A 125 3.44 -17.40 -52.98
CA THR A 125 3.79 -16.40 -53.99
C THR A 125 2.53 -15.84 -54.64
N TYR A 126 2.42 -14.52 -54.68
CA TYR A 126 1.37 -13.77 -55.36
C TYR A 126 1.99 -12.93 -56.48
N GLN A 127 1.53 -13.14 -57.71
CA GLN A 127 1.98 -12.37 -58.86
C GLN A 127 0.97 -12.47 -60.01
N ASN A 128 0.94 -11.45 -60.86
CA ASN A 128 0.18 -11.44 -62.11
C ASN A 128 -1.33 -11.75 -61.95
N SER A 129 -1.96 -11.34 -60.85
CA SER A 129 -3.40 -11.47 -60.68
C SER A 129 -4.14 -10.66 -61.75
N ALA A 130 -5.17 -11.28 -62.34
CA ALA A 130 -6.12 -10.63 -63.24
C ALA A 130 -7.17 -9.82 -62.47
N ASN A 131 -7.31 -10.04 -61.16
CA ASN A 131 -8.21 -9.26 -60.32
C ASN A 131 -7.80 -7.78 -60.28
N ALA A 132 -8.79 -6.87 -60.30
CA ALA A 132 -8.58 -5.44 -60.22
C ALA A 132 -7.78 -5.01 -58.98
N ASN A 133 -8.05 -5.65 -57.84
CA ASN A 133 -7.41 -5.39 -56.54
C ASN A 133 -6.41 -6.48 -56.14
N GLY A 134 -6.06 -7.40 -57.04
CA GLY A 134 -5.04 -8.41 -56.77
C GLY A 134 -3.62 -7.88 -57.00
N VAL A 135 -2.63 -8.63 -56.51
CA VAL A 135 -1.20 -8.37 -56.68
C VAL A 135 -0.82 -8.49 -58.16
N LYS A 136 -0.45 -7.37 -58.77
CA LYS A 136 0.02 -7.23 -60.16
C LYS A 136 1.05 -6.11 -60.24
N ASN A 137 1.91 -6.13 -61.25
CA ASN A 137 3.07 -5.23 -61.42
C ASN A 137 4.22 -5.43 -60.42
N PHE A 138 4.00 -6.17 -59.34
CA PHE A 138 5.05 -6.66 -58.45
C PHE A 138 4.80 -8.13 -58.11
N ARG A 139 5.85 -8.80 -57.66
CA ARG A 139 5.79 -10.15 -57.08
C ARG A 139 5.93 -10.02 -55.57
N LEU A 140 4.97 -10.58 -54.85
CA LEU A 140 5.01 -10.76 -53.40
C LEU A 140 5.31 -12.23 -53.10
N VAL A 141 6.30 -12.47 -52.25
CA VAL A 141 6.59 -13.80 -51.70
C VAL A 141 6.54 -13.72 -50.18
N GLU A 142 5.62 -14.48 -49.59
CA GLU A 142 5.55 -14.70 -48.15
C GLU A 142 6.19 -16.04 -47.81
N THR A 143 7.05 -16.07 -46.80
CA THR A 143 7.71 -17.29 -46.33
C THR A 143 7.48 -17.47 -44.84
N TYR A 144 6.88 -18.59 -44.48
CA TYR A 144 6.62 -19.02 -43.11
C TYR A 144 7.61 -20.13 -42.75
N SER A 145 8.48 -19.91 -41.78
CA SER A 145 9.51 -20.88 -41.40
C SER A 145 9.57 -21.06 -39.89
N LEU A 146 9.68 -22.31 -39.43
CA LEU A 146 10.04 -22.58 -38.04
C LEU A 146 11.56 -22.68 -37.92
N VAL A 147 12.17 -21.75 -37.17
CA VAL A 147 13.63 -21.62 -37.02
C VAL A 147 13.97 -21.74 -35.54
N ASN A 148 14.60 -22.84 -35.15
CA ASN A 148 14.97 -23.12 -33.75
C ASN A 148 13.79 -22.95 -32.77
N ASP A 149 13.78 -21.84 -32.03
CA ASP A 149 12.82 -21.47 -31.00
C ASP A 149 11.77 -20.43 -31.45
N TYR A 150 11.77 -20.02 -32.72
CA TYR A 150 10.86 -18.99 -33.23
C TYR A 150 10.19 -19.33 -34.55
N PHE A 151 9.02 -18.72 -34.77
CA PHE A 151 8.34 -18.71 -36.05
C PHE A 151 8.72 -17.43 -36.80
N LEU A 152 9.24 -17.57 -38.03
CA LEU A 152 9.68 -16.49 -38.90
C LEU A 152 8.67 -16.28 -40.03
N TRP A 153 8.19 -15.05 -40.18
CA TRP A 153 7.40 -14.61 -41.33
C TRP A 153 8.20 -13.59 -42.13
N GLN A 154 8.52 -13.90 -43.39
CA GLN A 154 9.22 -13.00 -44.31
C GLN A 154 8.30 -12.56 -45.44
N ILE A 155 8.39 -11.29 -45.82
CA ILE A 155 7.62 -10.63 -46.89
C ILE A 155 8.63 -10.05 -47.87
N GLN A 156 8.72 -10.60 -49.08
CA GLN A 156 9.57 -10.06 -50.14
C GLN A 156 8.73 -9.43 -51.25
N LEU A 157 8.94 -8.15 -51.48
CA LEU A 157 8.37 -7.40 -52.59
C LEU A 157 9.41 -7.24 -53.68
N THR A 158 9.06 -7.57 -54.92
CA THR A 158 9.92 -7.39 -56.10
C THR A 158 9.16 -6.63 -57.17
N ASN A 159 9.69 -5.51 -57.64
CA ASN A 159 9.07 -4.77 -58.74
C ASN A 159 9.25 -5.55 -60.06
N THR A 160 8.14 -6.01 -60.64
CA THR A 160 8.12 -6.75 -61.91
C THR A 160 7.66 -5.89 -63.09
N SER A 161 7.38 -4.61 -62.84
CA SER A 161 6.99 -3.64 -63.87
C SER A 161 8.20 -2.98 -64.52
N ALA A 162 7.97 -2.32 -65.65
CA ALA A 162 9.00 -1.52 -66.33
C ALA A 162 9.20 -0.13 -65.70
N GLN A 163 8.37 0.27 -64.73
CA GLN A 163 8.44 1.59 -64.07
C GLN A 163 8.87 1.43 -62.61
N THR A 164 9.37 2.50 -62.00
CA THR A 164 9.54 2.54 -60.55
C THR A 164 8.18 2.36 -59.86
N ILE A 165 8.12 1.52 -58.82
CA ILE A 165 6.95 1.42 -57.94
C ILE A 165 7.23 2.17 -56.64
N GLU A 166 6.28 2.97 -56.22
CA GLU A 166 6.21 3.49 -54.85
C GLU A 166 5.08 2.79 -54.11
N PHE A 167 5.39 2.13 -53.00
CA PHE A 167 4.43 1.64 -52.02
C PHE A 167 4.26 2.72 -50.95
N GLY A 168 3.10 3.37 -50.95
CA GLY A 168 2.73 4.34 -49.92
C GLY A 168 2.31 3.64 -48.65
N ASP A 169 1.55 2.54 -48.77
CA ASP A 169 1.16 1.72 -47.64
C ASP A 169 1.59 0.26 -47.82
N ILE A 170 2.17 -0.31 -46.76
CA ILE A 170 2.41 -1.76 -46.58
C ILE A 170 1.79 -2.14 -45.23
N GLY A 171 0.55 -2.60 -45.26
CA GLY A 171 -0.27 -2.91 -44.10
C GLY A 171 -0.37 -4.41 -43.82
N LEU A 172 -0.28 -4.75 -42.53
CA LEU A 172 -0.36 -6.09 -41.97
C LEU A 172 -1.61 -6.18 -41.08
N PRO A 173 -2.72 -6.73 -41.59
CA PRO A 173 -3.81 -7.20 -40.76
C PRO A 173 -3.35 -8.25 -39.75
N LEU A 174 -3.59 -8.01 -38.46
CA LEU A 174 -3.18 -8.92 -37.38
C LEU A 174 -4.35 -9.26 -36.46
N PRO A 175 -5.39 -9.98 -36.93
CA PRO A 175 -6.47 -10.43 -36.06
C PRO A 175 -6.04 -11.60 -35.19
N PHE A 176 -5.46 -11.28 -34.04
CA PHE A 176 -5.29 -12.23 -32.94
C PHE A 176 -6.67 -12.63 -32.39
N ASN A 177 -6.74 -13.75 -31.67
CA ASN A 177 -8.00 -14.37 -31.23
C ASN A 177 -8.70 -13.61 -30.08
N GLU A 178 -9.02 -12.33 -30.32
CA GLU A 178 -9.75 -11.38 -29.48
C GLU A 178 -11.26 -11.39 -29.81
N TYR A 179 -11.78 -12.56 -30.18
CA TYR A 179 -13.19 -12.71 -30.51
C TYR A 179 -14.03 -13.02 -29.25
N TRP A 180 -14.61 -11.97 -28.66
CA TRP A 180 -15.28 -12.00 -27.35
C TRP A 180 -16.71 -12.56 -27.34
N SER A 181 -17.25 -12.99 -28.48
CA SER A 181 -18.60 -13.56 -28.57
C SER A 181 -18.60 -15.09 -28.68
N GLY A 182 -19.62 -15.72 -28.10
CA GLY A 182 -19.78 -17.17 -28.05
C GLY A 182 -18.87 -17.86 -27.03
N GLY A 183 -19.39 -18.90 -26.37
CA GLY A 183 -18.69 -19.65 -25.33
C GLY A 183 -19.05 -19.26 -23.90
N GLY A 184 -18.81 -20.17 -22.94
CA GLY A 184 -18.93 -19.88 -21.50
C GLY A 184 -17.72 -19.10 -20.97
N ASN A 185 -17.80 -18.60 -19.73
CA ASN A 185 -16.73 -17.81 -19.10
C ASN A 185 -15.37 -18.51 -19.17
N GLU A 186 -15.30 -19.83 -18.92
CA GLU A 186 -14.07 -20.60 -18.98
C GLU A 186 -13.41 -20.55 -20.36
N GLN A 187 -14.20 -20.69 -21.43
CA GLN A 187 -13.67 -20.69 -22.80
C GLN A 187 -12.99 -19.35 -23.13
N ILE A 188 -13.52 -18.24 -22.64
CA ILE A 188 -12.96 -16.91 -22.90
C ILE A 188 -11.58 -16.77 -22.26
N TYR A 189 -11.42 -17.18 -21.00
CA TYR A 189 -10.13 -17.05 -20.29
C TYR A 189 -9.07 -18.09 -20.69
N GLU A 190 -9.46 -19.13 -21.43
CA GLU A 190 -8.57 -20.23 -21.84
C GLU A 190 -8.24 -20.25 -23.34
N THR A 191 -9.10 -19.68 -24.19
CA THR A 191 -8.93 -19.81 -25.65
C THR A 191 -8.84 -18.48 -26.37
N ARG A 192 -9.22 -17.38 -25.73
CA ARG A 192 -9.07 -16.03 -26.27
C ARG A 192 -7.81 -15.38 -25.71
N VAL A 193 -7.36 -14.34 -26.40
CA VAL A 193 -6.19 -13.56 -26.04
C VAL A 193 -6.56 -12.10 -25.92
N VAL A 194 -5.70 -11.30 -25.32
CA VAL A 194 -5.69 -9.84 -25.32
C VAL A 194 -4.36 -9.43 -25.95
N THR A 195 -4.40 -8.47 -26.85
CA THR A 195 -3.21 -7.89 -27.45
C THR A 195 -2.82 -6.62 -26.74
N HIS A 196 -1.52 -6.42 -26.64
CA HIS A 196 -0.95 -5.12 -26.34
C HIS A 196 0.11 -4.82 -27.39
N SER A 197 0.12 -3.63 -27.99
CA SER A 197 1.03 -3.25 -29.07
C SER A 197 1.83 -1.98 -28.81
N PHE A 198 3.08 -1.98 -29.27
CA PHE A 198 3.93 -0.79 -29.31
C PHE A 198 4.33 -0.49 -30.75
N VAL A 199 3.86 0.65 -31.26
CA VAL A 199 4.23 1.19 -32.58
C VAL A 199 5.37 2.19 -32.42
N GLY A 200 6.60 1.69 -32.31
CA GLY A 200 7.78 2.48 -31.99
C GLY A 200 8.91 2.41 -33.02
N ASN A 201 8.61 2.35 -34.33
CA ASN A 201 9.58 2.10 -35.40
C ASN A 201 10.36 0.79 -35.19
N ASN A 202 11.69 0.84 -35.08
CA ASN A 202 12.53 -0.35 -35.05
C ASN A 202 12.34 -1.21 -33.80
N SER A 203 11.86 -0.61 -32.70
CA SER A 203 11.56 -1.34 -31.47
C SER A 203 10.08 -1.68 -31.32
N SER A 204 9.28 -1.63 -32.38
CA SER A 204 7.86 -2.04 -32.31
C SER A 204 7.72 -3.50 -31.87
N TYR A 205 6.69 -3.84 -31.11
CA TYR A 205 6.39 -5.21 -30.74
C TYR A 205 4.91 -5.38 -30.38
N ILE A 206 4.41 -6.62 -30.43
CA ILE A 206 3.06 -6.98 -30.01
C ILE A 206 3.14 -8.18 -29.07
N THR A 207 2.54 -8.07 -27.89
CA THR A 207 2.38 -9.17 -26.96
C THR A 207 0.95 -9.69 -27.01
N VAL A 208 0.79 -11.01 -27.00
CA VAL A 208 -0.51 -11.67 -27.10
C VAL A 208 -0.60 -12.71 -25.99
N GLY A 209 -1.45 -12.45 -25.01
CA GLY A 209 -1.59 -13.28 -23.80
C GLY A 209 -3.04 -13.52 -23.44
N ARG A 210 -3.33 -14.52 -22.61
CA ARG A 210 -4.70 -14.73 -22.12
C ARG A 210 -5.12 -13.62 -21.15
N PRO A 211 -6.40 -13.21 -21.13
CA PRO A 211 -6.89 -12.19 -20.19
C PRO A 211 -6.77 -12.62 -18.71
N SER A 212 -6.58 -13.91 -18.43
CA SER A 212 -6.32 -14.42 -17.08
C SER A 212 -4.90 -14.18 -16.57
N GLY A 213 -3.97 -13.79 -17.45
CA GLY A 213 -2.54 -13.67 -17.13
C GLY A 213 -1.77 -15.00 -17.07
N ILE A 214 -2.43 -16.12 -17.37
CA ILE A 214 -1.78 -17.44 -17.34
C ILE A 214 -1.05 -17.67 -18.66
N GLY A 215 0.29 -17.80 -18.60
CA GLY A 215 1.13 -18.06 -19.78
C GLY A 215 1.01 -19.48 -20.35
N PRO A 216 1.66 -19.77 -21.50
CA PRO A 216 2.59 -18.91 -22.22
C PRO A 216 1.92 -17.76 -22.98
N TYR A 217 2.77 -16.82 -23.40
CA TYR A 217 2.44 -15.64 -24.21
C TYR A 217 3.15 -15.77 -25.55
N LEU A 218 2.60 -15.11 -26.57
CA LEU A 218 3.21 -14.94 -27.87
C LEU A 218 3.76 -13.51 -27.99
N LEU A 219 5.02 -13.37 -28.39
CA LEU A 219 5.65 -12.08 -28.67
C LEU A 219 5.96 -12.00 -30.16
N MET A 220 5.43 -11.00 -30.86
CA MET A 220 5.78 -10.66 -32.24
C MET A 220 6.70 -9.43 -32.26
N VAL A 221 7.82 -9.52 -32.97
CA VAL A 221 8.74 -8.41 -33.20
C VAL A 221 9.17 -8.32 -34.68
N PRO A 222 9.45 -7.13 -35.21
CA PRO A 222 10.11 -6.98 -36.50
C PRO A 222 11.58 -7.43 -36.41
N ASP A 223 12.09 -8.05 -37.47
CA ASP A 223 13.53 -8.18 -37.66
C ASP A 223 14.10 -6.80 -38.03
N VAL A 224 14.76 -6.19 -37.06
CA VAL A 224 15.28 -4.83 -37.14
C VAL A 224 16.23 -4.64 -38.33
N SER A 225 16.96 -5.69 -38.73
CA SER A 225 17.89 -5.64 -39.87
C SER A 225 17.19 -5.44 -41.22
N THR A 226 15.90 -5.76 -41.29
CA THR A 226 15.09 -5.61 -42.50
C THR A 226 14.40 -4.25 -42.59
N GLY A 227 14.36 -3.48 -41.49
CA GLY A 227 13.62 -2.22 -41.41
C GLY A 227 12.10 -2.41 -41.38
N ALA A 228 11.61 -3.55 -40.86
CA ALA A 228 10.19 -3.90 -40.77
C ALA A 228 9.44 -3.25 -39.59
N GLY A 229 10.04 -2.25 -38.96
CA GLY A 229 9.44 -1.56 -37.82
C GLY A 229 8.13 -0.87 -38.16
N PHE A 230 7.16 -0.89 -37.25
CA PHE A 230 5.87 -0.23 -37.47
C PHE A 230 5.95 1.27 -37.20
N GLU A 231 5.41 2.07 -38.12
CA GLU A 231 5.28 3.52 -37.99
C GLU A 231 3.83 4.00 -37.82
N TYR A 232 2.85 3.11 -37.99
CA TYR A 232 1.43 3.43 -37.89
C TYR A 232 0.59 2.20 -37.53
N GLN A 233 -0.47 2.42 -36.76
CA GLN A 233 -1.52 1.44 -36.50
C GLN A 233 -2.85 2.07 -36.89
N ASP A 234 -3.65 1.30 -37.62
CA ASP A 234 -4.99 1.66 -38.06
C ASP A 234 -5.97 0.59 -37.59
N ARG A 235 -7.25 0.97 -37.61
CA ARG A 235 -8.35 0.07 -37.28
C ARG A 235 -9.52 0.32 -38.20
N TRP A 236 -10.06 -0.75 -38.79
CA TRP A 236 -11.22 -0.66 -39.66
C TRP A 236 -12.48 -0.27 -38.90
N ARG A 237 -13.25 0.63 -39.49
CA ARG A 237 -14.47 1.17 -38.90
C ARG A 237 -15.56 1.31 -39.94
N ILE A 238 -16.80 1.29 -39.49
CA ILE A 238 -17.96 1.31 -40.39
C ILE A 238 -18.02 2.59 -41.23
N GLU A 239 -17.54 3.72 -40.69
CA GLU A 239 -17.53 4.99 -41.42
C GLU A 239 -16.61 4.96 -42.66
N GLU A 240 -15.61 4.09 -42.67
CA GLU A 240 -14.63 3.94 -43.75
C GLU A 240 -14.85 2.66 -44.57
N HIS A 241 -15.40 1.62 -43.94
CA HIS A 241 -15.64 0.29 -44.49
C HIS A 241 -17.11 -0.14 -44.31
N PRO A 242 -18.07 0.59 -44.91
CA PRO A 242 -19.49 0.33 -44.72
C PRO A 242 -19.87 -1.07 -45.21
N GLY A 243 -20.57 -1.83 -44.37
CA GLY A 243 -21.04 -3.19 -44.67
C GLY A 243 -20.03 -4.32 -44.39
N SER A 244 -18.81 -3.99 -43.96
CA SER A 244 -17.82 -4.97 -43.51
C SER A 244 -18.15 -5.46 -42.10
N MET A 245 -18.07 -6.77 -41.85
CA MET A 245 -18.17 -7.34 -40.50
C MET A 245 -16.89 -7.13 -39.66
N TRP A 246 -15.78 -6.83 -40.34
CA TRP A 246 -14.48 -6.53 -39.76
C TRP A 246 -14.34 -5.07 -39.34
N ALA A 247 -15.30 -4.24 -39.73
CA ALA A 247 -15.35 -2.86 -39.33
C ALA A 247 -16.02 -2.74 -37.97
N ALA A 248 -15.37 -2.07 -37.02
CA ALA A 248 -15.96 -1.84 -35.71
C ALA A 248 -17.22 -0.97 -35.83
N ASP A 249 -18.33 -1.44 -35.25
CA ASP A 249 -19.51 -0.64 -34.92
C ASP A 249 -19.45 -0.23 -33.46
N GLN A 250 -19.83 1.01 -33.15
CA GLN A 250 -19.89 1.51 -31.77
C GLN A 250 -21.04 0.89 -30.95
N GLY A 251 -21.95 0.12 -31.58
CA GLY A 251 -23.02 -0.63 -30.89
C GLY A 251 -22.86 -2.15 -30.86
N GLY A 252 -21.91 -2.74 -31.59
CA GLY A 252 -21.85 -4.19 -31.84
C GLY A 252 -20.88 -4.99 -30.96
N TRP A 253 -20.00 -4.30 -30.23
CA TRP A 253 -18.88 -4.88 -29.48
C TRP A 253 -17.77 -5.65 -30.24
N PRO A 254 -17.63 -5.65 -31.59
CA PRO A 254 -16.42 -6.19 -32.21
C PRO A 254 -15.26 -5.19 -32.08
N GLU A 255 -14.06 -5.74 -31.86
CA GLU A 255 -12.80 -5.01 -31.90
C GLU A 255 -12.49 -4.41 -33.29
N GLY A 256 -13.23 -4.74 -34.34
CA GLY A 256 -12.83 -4.39 -35.70
C GLY A 256 -11.45 -4.99 -36.07
N LEU A 257 -10.90 -4.60 -37.22
CA LEU A 257 -9.62 -5.12 -37.70
C LEU A 257 -8.47 -4.15 -37.42
N ASN A 258 -7.52 -4.57 -36.58
CA ASN A 258 -6.24 -3.88 -36.40
C ASN A 258 -5.28 -4.17 -37.57
N VAL A 259 -4.74 -3.09 -38.16
CA VAL A 259 -3.78 -3.15 -39.27
C VAL A 259 -2.54 -2.33 -38.91
N PHE A 260 -1.37 -2.96 -38.95
CA PHE A 260 -0.09 -2.34 -38.63
C PHE A 260 0.72 -2.07 -39.89
N TYR A 261 1.35 -0.90 -39.98
CA TYR A 261 1.99 -0.46 -41.22
C TYR A 261 3.51 -0.28 -41.05
N ILE A 262 4.26 -0.88 -41.98
CA ILE A 262 5.71 -0.66 -42.14
C ILE A 262 5.97 0.68 -42.83
N HIS A 263 5.11 0.99 -43.81
CA HIS A 263 5.06 2.25 -44.54
C HIS A 263 3.60 2.69 -44.59
N SER A 264 3.31 3.96 -44.33
CA SER A 264 1.95 4.45 -44.07
C SER A 264 1.66 5.83 -44.69
N ASN A 265 2.30 6.16 -45.81
CA ASN A 265 2.24 7.49 -46.41
C ASN A 265 0.85 7.85 -46.98
N VAL A 266 0.00 6.87 -47.29
CA VAL A 266 -1.36 7.12 -47.77
C VAL A 266 -2.35 7.02 -46.61
N ILE A 267 -2.30 5.97 -45.80
CA ILE A 267 -3.23 5.76 -44.67
C ILE A 267 -3.13 6.86 -43.60
N LYS A 268 -1.99 7.56 -43.48
CA LYS A 268 -1.82 8.69 -42.54
C LYS A 268 -2.91 9.76 -42.64
N SER A 269 -3.63 9.85 -43.77
CA SER A 269 -4.77 10.76 -43.93
C SER A 269 -5.86 10.54 -42.88
N THR A 270 -5.89 9.38 -42.22
CA THR A 270 -6.84 9.09 -41.15
C THR A 270 -6.47 9.74 -39.80
N ASN A 271 -5.24 10.27 -39.68
CA ASN A 271 -4.74 11.06 -38.54
C ASN A 271 -4.76 10.33 -37.18
N ARG A 272 -4.32 9.07 -37.14
CA ARG A 272 -4.34 8.19 -35.95
C ARG A 272 -2.95 7.88 -35.40
N GLY A 273 -1.91 8.05 -36.22
CA GLY A 273 -0.53 7.82 -35.84
C GLY A 273 0.14 9.05 -35.23
N TYR A 274 1.15 8.82 -34.40
CA TYR A 274 1.96 9.84 -33.73
C TYR A 274 3.40 9.89 -34.25
N LEU A 275 3.76 9.01 -35.18
CA LEU A 275 5.07 8.94 -35.81
C LEU A 275 5.07 9.54 -37.22
N PRO A 276 6.24 10.00 -37.71
CA PRO A 276 6.40 10.34 -39.12
C PRO A 276 6.14 9.13 -40.02
N ASN A 277 5.56 9.38 -41.21
CA ASN A 277 5.17 8.35 -42.17
C ASN A 277 6.11 8.33 -43.39
N THR A 278 6.30 7.17 -43.99
CA THR A 278 7.24 6.92 -45.10
C THR A 278 6.62 6.07 -46.22
N SER A 279 7.26 6.07 -47.39
CA SER A 279 6.97 5.17 -48.53
C SER A 279 8.19 4.29 -48.82
N LEU A 280 7.98 3.10 -49.40
CA LEU A 280 9.03 2.30 -50.05
C LEU A 280 9.05 2.60 -51.55
N THR A 281 10.22 2.88 -52.13
CA THR A 281 10.40 3.02 -53.59
C THR A 281 11.31 1.92 -54.14
N LEU A 282 10.84 1.18 -55.16
CA LEU A 282 11.58 0.11 -55.83
C LEU A 282 11.74 0.41 -57.33
N ALA A 283 12.99 0.46 -57.80
CA ALA A 283 13.30 0.48 -59.23
C ALA A 283 12.87 -0.84 -59.92
N PRO A 284 12.70 -0.87 -61.26
CA PRO A 284 12.43 -2.11 -61.99
C PRO A 284 13.41 -3.23 -61.62
N GLY A 285 12.88 -4.41 -61.28
CA GLY A 285 13.67 -5.58 -60.86
C GLY A 285 14.24 -5.53 -59.44
N ALA A 286 14.14 -4.39 -58.73
CA ALA A 286 14.59 -4.29 -57.34
C ALA A 286 13.65 -5.03 -56.38
N SER A 287 14.22 -5.55 -55.30
CA SER A 287 13.49 -6.25 -54.24
C SER A 287 13.78 -5.66 -52.87
N LYS A 288 12.79 -5.75 -51.98
CA LYS A 288 12.93 -5.47 -50.55
C LYS A 288 12.27 -6.59 -49.75
N THR A 289 12.96 -7.06 -48.72
CA THR A 289 12.43 -8.04 -47.77
C THR A 289 12.22 -7.38 -46.41
N TYR A 290 11.08 -7.69 -45.80
CA TYR A 290 10.74 -7.41 -44.40
C TYR A 290 10.57 -8.75 -43.69
N ALA A 291 10.84 -8.81 -42.39
CA ALA A 291 10.63 -10.02 -41.62
C ALA A 291 10.14 -9.74 -40.20
N PHE A 292 9.39 -10.69 -39.65
CA PHE A 292 8.85 -10.68 -38.30
C PHE A 292 9.13 -12.02 -37.63
N LYS A 293 9.47 -11.98 -36.34
CA LYS A 293 9.72 -13.17 -35.52
C LYS A 293 8.66 -13.28 -34.44
N PHE A 294 8.20 -14.49 -34.21
CA PHE A 294 7.23 -14.85 -33.18
C PHE A 294 7.90 -15.78 -32.17
N PHE A 295 7.85 -15.40 -30.90
CA PHE A 295 8.48 -16.12 -29.80
C PHE A 295 7.47 -16.61 -28.78
N LYS A 296 7.72 -17.81 -28.24
CA LYS A 296 7.09 -18.29 -27.01
C LYS A 296 7.80 -17.60 -25.84
N VAL A 297 7.06 -16.85 -25.03
CA VAL A 297 7.57 -16.26 -23.79
C VAL A 297 6.68 -16.69 -22.61
N ALA A 298 7.27 -16.83 -21.43
CA ALA A 298 6.54 -17.35 -20.27
C ALA A 298 5.53 -16.35 -19.69
N ASN A 299 5.91 -15.07 -19.67
CA ASN A 299 5.20 -13.95 -19.07
C ASN A 299 5.83 -12.62 -19.54
N GLU A 300 5.36 -11.50 -19.00
CA GLU A 300 5.83 -10.15 -19.33
C GLU A 300 7.34 -9.93 -19.09
N ASN A 301 7.92 -10.47 -18.01
CA ASN A 301 9.37 -10.31 -17.80
C ASN A 301 10.19 -11.00 -18.89
N ALA A 302 9.73 -12.17 -19.35
CA ALA A 302 10.36 -12.86 -20.47
C ALA A 302 10.21 -12.11 -21.81
N VAL A 303 9.21 -11.23 -21.97
CA VAL A 303 9.12 -10.30 -23.11
C VAL A 303 10.31 -9.35 -23.09
N LYS A 304 10.58 -8.72 -21.95
CA LYS A 304 11.68 -7.77 -21.76
C LYS A 304 13.04 -8.39 -22.05
N ASP A 305 13.28 -9.58 -21.49
CA ASP A 305 14.50 -10.35 -21.75
C ASP A 305 14.65 -10.66 -23.25
N ARG A 306 13.54 -10.98 -23.93
CA ARG A 306 13.57 -11.26 -25.36
C ARG A 306 13.87 -10.02 -26.19
N LEU A 307 13.23 -8.89 -25.90
CA LEU A 307 13.51 -7.61 -26.57
C LEU A 307 15.01 -7.24 -26.46
N TYR A 308 15.60 -7.40 -25.27
CA TYR A 308 17.03 -7.15 -25.05
C TYR A 308 17.92 -8.04 -25.92
N SER A 309 17.65 -9.36 -25.95
CA SER A 309 18.44 -10.32 -26.70
C SER A 309 18.32 -10.17 -28.22
N GLU A 310 17.19 -9.68 -28.73
CA GLU A 310 17.02 -9.28 -30.13
C GLU A 310 17.65 -7.90 -30.43
N GLY A 311 18.26 -7.26 -29.43
CA GLY A 311 18.90 -5.94 -29.58
C GLY A 311 17.91 -4.80 -29.79
N MET A 312 16.65 -5.01 -29.42
CA MET A 312 15.62 -3.98 -29.34
C MET A 312 15.73 -3.25 -27.99
N ILE A 313 14.86 -2.27 -27.74
CA ILE A 313 14.82 -1.51 -26.50
C ILE A 313 13.60 -1.95 -25.70
N ASP A 314 13.85 -2.53 -24.52
CA ASP A 314 12.88 -2.60 -23.42
C ASP A 314 12.95 -1.30 -22.60
N VAL A 315 11.79 -0.84 -22.13
CA VAL A 315 11.65 0.43 -21.40
C VAL A 315 10.88 0.19 -20.10
N THR A 316 11.45 0.66 -19.00
CA THR A 316 10.74 0.88 -17.74
C THR A 316 10.80 2.35 -17.38
N ALA A 317 9.70 2.91 -16.88
CA ALA A 317 9.66 4.27 -16.36
C ALA A 317 8.98 4.32 -14.99
N ILE A 318 9.44 5.23 -14.15
CA ILE A 318 8.86 5.55 -12.84
C ILE A 318 8.65 7.07 -12.74
N PRO A 319 7.49 7.55 -12.25
CA PRO A 319 6.40 6.76 -11.68
C PRO A 319 5.53 6.04 -12.73
N GLY A 320 5.80 6.27 -14.02
CA GLY A 320 5.10 5.72 -15.17
C GLY A 320 5.32 6.59 -16.38
N MET A 321 4.41 6.51 -17.37
CA MET A 321 4.43 7.35 -18.57
C MET A 321 3.63 8.65 -18.42
N ILE A 322 2.79 8.76 -17.38
CA ILE A 322 2.10 10.00 -16.97
C ILE A 322 2.88 10.62 -15.81
N VAL A 323 3.24 11.90 -15.91
CA VAL A 323 4.12 12.56 -14.95
C VAL A 323 3.61 13.96 -14.59
N PRO A 324 3.32 14.24 -13.31
CA PRO A 324 3.04 15.61 -12.86
C PRO A 324 4.24 16.55 -13.06
N THR A 325 4.02 17.80 -13.48
CA THR A 325 5.11 18.76 -13.77
C THR A 325 5.96 19.13 -12.55
N ASN A 326 5.45 18.93 -11.32
CA ASN A 326 6.21 19.10 -10.08
C ASN A 326 7.01 17.85 -9.64
N GLN A 327 7.01 16.80 -10.46
CA GLN A 327 7.77 15.57 -10.25
C GLN A 327 8.83 15.39 -11.34
N THR A 328 9.80 14.50 -11.08
CA THR A 328 10.83 14.12 -12.04
C THR A 328 10.71 12.62 -12.26
N ALA A 329 10.47 12.20 -13.51
CA ALA A 329 10.46 10.80 -13.85
C ALA A 329 11.89 10.28 -14.02
N LYS A 330 12.05 8.96 -13.87
CA LYS A 330 13.23 8.24 -14.35
C LYS A 330 12.78 7.18 -15.33
N PHE A 331 13.57 6.94 -16.36
CA PHE A 331 13.33 5.84 -17.30
C PHE A 331 14.63 5.15 -17.66
N ASP A 332 14.53 3.86 -18.00
CA ASP A 332 15.64 3.05 -18.47
C ASP A 332 15.45 2.65 -19.93
N LEU A 333 16.57 2.53 -20.62
CA LEU A 333 16.65 1.93 -21.95
C LEU A 333 17.51 0.67 -21.83
N HIS A 334 16.86 -0.50 -21.81
CA HIS A 334 17.53 -1.79 -21.72
C HIS A 334 17.68 -2.39 -23.12
N THR A 335 18.92 -2.39 -23.62
CA THR A 335 19.26 -2.88 -24.97
C THR A 335 20.72 -3.28 -25.05
N SER A 336 21.05 -4.30 -25.85
CA SER A 336 22.44 -4.69 -26.10
C SER A 336 23.20 -3.72 -27.01
N LYS A 337 22.49 -2.79 -27.67
CA LYS A 337 23.07 -1.80 -28.58
C LYS A 337 23.43 -0.49 -27.87
N ALA A 338 24.34 0.28 -28.47
CA ALA A 338 24.70 1.61 -27.97
C ALA A 338 23.59 2.62 -28.26
N ILE A 339 23.31 3.52 -27.30
CA ILE A 339 22.42 4.67 -27.50
C ILE A 339 23.25 5.80 -28.13
N THR A 340 22.84 6.31 -29.28
CA THR A 340 23.57 7.35 -30.02
C THR A 340 23.03 8.74 -29.74
N SER A 341 21.71 8.91 -29.56
CA SER A 341 21.13 10.16 -29.09
C SER A 341 19.73 9.97 -28.50
N ILE A 342 19.34 10.91 -27.62
CA ILE A 342 17.99 11.03 -27.09
C ILE A 342 17.55 12.48 -27.25
N THR A 343 16.40 12.71 -27.87
CA THR A 343 15.89 14.05 -28.16
C THR A 343 14.43 14.18 -27.74
N ALA A 344 14.12 15.17 -26.92
CA ALA A 344 12.75 15.56 -26.62
C ALA A 344 12.13 16.33 -27.78
N GLN A 345 10.83 16.16 -28.00
CA GLN A 345 10.04 16.96 -28.95
C GLN A 345 10.08 18.46 -28.64
N TYR A 346 10.13 18.82 -27.34
CA TYR A 346 10.14 20.19 -26.84
C TYR A 346 11.40 20.46 -26.00
N PRO A 347 12.59 20.59 -26.62
CA PRO A 347 13.87 20.65 -25.89
C PRO A 347 14.04 21.88 -25.00
N SER A 348 13.26 22.96 -25.20
CA SER A 348 13.24 24.13 -24.31
C SER A 348 12.40 23.94 -23.05
N GLU A 349 11.50 22.95 -23.03
CA GLU A 349 10.54 22.71 -21.94
C GLU A 349 10.75 21.35 -21.26
N THR A 350 11.64 20.52 -21.82
CA THR A 350 11.91 19.16 -21.36
C THR A 350 13.41 18.95 -21.17
N THR A 351 13.79 18.57 -19.95
CA THR A 351 15.18 18.25 -19.59
C THR A 351 15.36 16.75 -19.45
N ILE A 352 16.36 16.20 -20.15
CA ILE A 352 16.77 14.80 -20.07
C ILE A 352 18.22 14.75 -19.59
N THR A 353 18.49 14.05 -18.49
CA THR A 353 19.85 13.91 -17.95
C THR A 353 20.23 12.44 -17.84
N SER A 354 21.38 12.04 -18.37
CA SER A 354 21.89 10.67 -18.16
C SER A 354 22.30 10.48 -16.71
N LEU A 355 21.89 9.35 -16.13
CA LEU A 355 22.26 8.92 -14.77
C LEU A 355 23.28 7.78 -14.79
N GLY A 356 23.85 7.47 -15.96
CA GLY A 356 24.81 6.38 -16.15
C GLY A 356 24.17 5.09 -16.66
N THR A 357 24.94 4.01 -16.60
CA THR A 357 24.54 2.66 -17.04
C THR A 357 24.80 1.67 -15.91
N THR A 358 23.85 0.78 -15.64
CA THR A 358 23.99 -0.26 -14.61
C THR A 358 24.90 -1.42 -15.10
N GLY A 359 25.37 -2.27 -14.18
CA GLY A 359 26.14 -3.48 -14.54
C GLY A 359 25.37 -4.48 -15.41
N THR A 360 24.03 -4.42 -15.41
CA THR A 360 23.13 -5.22 -16.26
C THR A 360 22.72 -4.49 -17.54
N ASN A 361 23.47 -3.47 -17.97
CA ASN A 361 23.30 -2.79 -19.25
C ASN A 361 22.01 -1.95 -19.41
N HIS A 362 21.41 -1.50 -18.30
CA HIS A 362 20.32 -0.52 -18.33
C HIS A 362 20.89 0.90 -18.39
N LYS A 363 20.52 1.68 -19.40
CA LYS A 363 20.93 3.09 -19.53
C LYS A 363 19.87 3.95 -18.86
N LEU A 364 20.25 4.65 -17.79
CA LEU A 364 19.32 5.36 -16.93
C LEU A 364 19.28 6.85 -17.28
N TYR A 365 18.08 7.43 -17.25
CA TYR A 365 17.85 8.85 -17.50
C TYR A 365 16.84 9.43 -16.51
N SER A 366 17.02 10.69 -16.13
CA SER A 366 15.97 11.50 -15.51
C SER A 366 15.28 12.36 -16.58
N LEU A 367 13.98 12.58 -16.39
CA LEU A 367 13.10 13.33 -17.27
C LEU A 367 12.28 14.33 -16.46
N LYS A 368 12.42 15.62 -16.77
CA LYS A 368 11.56 16.68 -16.27
C LYS A 368 10.86 17.38 -17.42
N MET A 369 9.53 17.44 -17.37
CA MET A 369 8.68 18.02 -18.42
C MET A 369 7.89 19.18 -17.84
N ASN A 370 7.87 20.33 -18.53
CA ASN A 370 7.05 21.49 -18.14
C ASN A 370 5.85 21.70 -19.07
N ARG A 371 5.85 21.07 -20.25
CA ARG A 371 4.78 21.20 -21.23
C ARG A 371 3.70 20.14 -20.99
N LEU A 372 2.49 20.57 -20.62
CA LEU A 372 1.34 19.68 -20.42
C LEU A 372 0.97 18.93 -21.71
N GLY A 373 0.42 17.72 -21.56
CA GLY A 373 0.01 16.87 -22.67
C GLY A 373 1.11 15.94 -23.19
N PRO A 374 0.98 15.43 -24.42
CA PRO A 374 1.92 14.48 -25.00
C PRO A 374 3.34 15.07 -25.16
N ASN A 375 4.34 14.28 -24.79
CA ASN A 375 5.76 14.60 -24.89
C ASN A 375 6.49 13.40 -25.52
N LEU A 376 6.89 13.53 -26.79
CA LEU A 376 7.62 12.48 -27.50
C LEU A 376 9.12 12.51 -27.20
N ILE A 377 9.69 11.34 -26.92
CA ILE A 377 11.14 11.15 -26.71
C ILE A 377 11.67 10.22 -27.79
N THR A 378 12.44 10.76 -28.72
CA THR A 378 13.07 9.97 -29.80
C THR A 378 14.42 9.45 -29.33
N VAL A 379 14.63 8.14 -29.48
CA VAL A 379 15.88 7.44 -29.14
C VAL A 379 16.48 6.88 -30.43
N ASN A 380 17.70 7.30 -30.75
CA ASN A 380 18.50 6.69 -31.81
C ASN A 380 19.51 5.74 -31.16
N TYR A 381 19.70 4.56 -31.75
CA TYR A 381 20.55 3.51 -31.20
C TYR A 381 21.15 2.63 -32.29
N GLY A 382 22.15 1.81 -31.93
CA GLY A 382 22.78 0.86 -32.83
C GLY A 382 23.45 1.49 -34.05
N SER A 383 23.21 0.92 -35.22
CA SER A 383 23.75 1.30 -36.53
C SER A 383 22.77 2.12 -37.38
N GLY A 384 21.83 2.82 -36.74
CA GLY A 384 20.85 3.68 -37.42
C GLY A 384 19.40 3.39 -37.05
N GLU A 385 19.16 2.53 -36.06
CA GLU A 385 17.84 2.25 -35.52
C GLU A 385 17.28 3.42 -34.72
N LYS A 386 15.94 3.53 -34.72
CA LYS A 386 15.17 4.57 -34.07
C LYS A 386 13.96 3.99 -33.33
N THR A 387 13.65 4.52 -32.16
CA THR A 387 12.35 4.33 -31.49
C THR A 387 11.86 5.62 -30.85
N VAL A 388 10.57 5.69 -30.52
CA VAL A 388 9.93 6.88 -29.93
C VAL A 388 9.06 6.46 -28.78
N LEU A 389 9.27 7.07 -27.62
CA LEU A 389 8.48 6.86 -26.39
C LEU A 389 7.47 8.01 -26.26
N GLN A 390 6.28 7.73 -25.70
CA GLN A 390 5.30 8.78 -25.40
C GLN A 390 5.08 8.93 -23.90
N PHE A 391 5.50 10.08 -23.37
CA PHE A 391 5.13 10.53 -22.04
C PHE A 391 3.97 11.52 -22.11
N TYR A 392 3.29 11.73 -20.98
CA TYR A 392 2.23 12.71 -20.86
C TYR A 392 2.40 13.51 -19.56
N ALA A 393 2.49 14.83 -19.68
CA ALA A 393 2.64 15.69 -18.51
C ALA A 393 1.28 16.23 -18.05
N ILE A 394 1.04 16.19 -16.74
CA ILE A 394 -0.17 16.72 -16.10
C ILE A 394 0.17 17.82 -15.10
N GLU A 395 -0.80 18.66 -14.77
CA GLU A 395 -0.70 19.62 -13.66
C GLU A 395 -0.41 18.87 -12.34
N PRO A 396 0.24 19.49 -11.32
CA PRO A 396 0.35 18.87 -10.01
C PRO A 396 -1.00 18.34 -9.51
N ILE A 397 -1.00 17.12 -8.96
CA ILE A 397 -2.23 16.35 -8.69
C ILE A 397 -3.20 17.13 -7.78
N ALA A 398 -2.70 17.80 -6.74
CA ALA A 398 -3.52 18.63 -5.85
C ALA A 398 -4.26 19.75 -6.60
N ASP A 399 -3.56 20.44 -7.50
CA ASP A 399 -4.09 21.56 -8.27
C ASP A 399 -5.13 21.06 -9.28
N ALA A 400 -4.85 19.95 -9.97
CA ALA A 400 -5.79 19.33 -10.92
C ALA A 400 -7.11 18.92 -10.23
N LEU A 401 -7.02 18.23 -9.08
CA LEU A 401 -8.21 17.79 -8.32
C LEU A 401 -9.03 18.97 -7.81
N GLN A 402 -8.39 20.01 -7.27
CA GLN A 402 -9.07 21.21 -6.78
C GLN A 402 -9.66 22.04 -7.93
N ARG A 403 -8.96 22.12 -9.06
CA ARG A 403 -9.46 22.77 -10.28
C ARG A 403 -10.74 22.10 -10.76
N HIS A 404 -10.74 20.77 -10.83
CA HIS A 404 -11.91 20.03 -11.24
C HIS A 404 -13.09 20.21 -10.27
N SER A 405 -12.88 20.08 -8.95
CA SER A 405 -13.96 20.27 -7.97
C SER A 405 -14.57 21.68 -8.02
N THR A 406 -13.73 22.70 -8.22
CA THR A 406 -14.16 24.09 -8.40
C THR A 406 -14.97 24.25 -9.69
N PHE A 407 -14.50 23.64 -10.78
CA PHE A 407 -15.20 23.65 -12.07
C PHE A 407 -16.58 23.01 -11.99
N MET A 408 -16.71 21.87 -11.30
CA MET A 408 -18.00 21.18 -11.15
C MET A 408 -19.05 22.09 -10.51
N VAL A 409 -18.73 22.71 -9.38
CA VAL A 409 -19.66 23.60 -8.67
C VAL A 409 -20.04 24.81 -9.53
N ASN A 410 -19.07 25.40 -10.24
CA ASN A 410 -19.29 26.65 -10.97
C ASN A 410 -19.94 26.46 -12.35
N SER A 411 -19.61 25.38 -13.04
CA SER A 411 -19.92 25.21 -14.46
C SER A 411 -20.94 24.10 -14.71
N THR A 412 -20.88 23.01 -13.95
CA THR A 412 -21.67 21.79 -14.23
C THR A 412 -22.91 21.65 -13.36
N GLN A 413 -22.97 22.30 -12.20
CA GLN A 413 -24.20 22.28 -11.39
C GLN A 413 -25.30 23.16 -12.01
N TRP A 414 -26.52 22.64 -12.00
CA TRP A 414 -27.73 23.38 -12.33
C TRP A 414 -28.28 24.14 -11.10
N ASN A 415 -28.68 25.39 -11.30
CA ASN A 415 -29.27 26.24 -10.26
C ASN A 415 -30.59 26.83 -10.76
N VAL A 416 -31.62 25.99 -10.83
CA VAL A 416 -32.91 26.29 -11.48
C VAL A 416 -34.09 25.82 -10.62
N PRO A 417 -34.39 26.50 -9.49
CA PRO A 417 -35.42 26.06 -8.55
C PRO A 417 -36.77 25.75 -9.22
N GLY A 418 -37.34 24.60 -8.88
CA GLY A 418 -38.61 24.11 -9.44
C GLY A 418 -38.47 23.35 -10.77
N ASP A 419 -37.31 23.36 -11.40
CA ASP A 419 -36.98 22.51 -12.54
C ASP A 419 -36.45 21.15 -12.06
N ILE A 420 -36.69 20.09 -12.82
CA ILE A 420 -36.19 18.74 -12.51
C ILE A 420 -34.66 18.68 -12.40
N ARG A 421 -33.97 19.52 -13.16
CA ARG A 421 -32.51 19.59 -13.20
C ARG A 421 -31.91 20.24 -11.97
N ASP A 422 -32.70 20.89 -11.11
CA ASP A 422 -32.14 21.71 -10.03
C ASP A 422 -31.16 20.91 -9.16
N LYS A 423 -29.97 21.49 -8.97
CA LYS A 423 -28.81 20.95 -8.24
C LYS A 423 -28.13 19.72 -8.84
N VAL A 424 -28.58 19.21 -9.98
CA VAL A 424 -27.87 18.15 -10.71
C VAL A 424 -26.51 18.65 -11.18
N PHE A 425 -25.46 17.85 -10.98
CA PHE A 425 -24.19 17.98 -11.70
C PHE A 425 -24.36 17.31 -13.06
N ASP A 426 -24.36 18.10 -14.14
CA ASP A 426 -24.56 17.62 -15.51
C ASP A 426 -23.23 17.46 -16.25
N ASP A 427 -23.22 16.69 -17.33
CA ASP A 427 -22.04 16.54 -18.16
C ASP A 427 -21.64 17.88 -18.80
N TRP A 428 -20.33 18.15 -18.85
CA TRP A 428 -19.79 19.26 -19.63
C TRP A 428 -19.41 18.82 -21.03
N MET A 429 -19.90 19.53 -22.04
CA MET A 429 -19.61 19.31 -23.45
C MET A 429 -18.55 20.31 -23.92
N MET A 430 -17.29 19.87 -24.02
CA MET A 430 -16.16 20.74 -24.37
C MET A 430 -16.26 21.33 -25.78
N HIS A 431 -16.92 20.62 -26.71
CA HIS A 431 -17.07 21.12 -28.08
C HIS A 431 -18.08 22.27 -28.22
N THR A 432 -18.99 22.43 -27.24
CA THR A 432 -19.99 23.51 -27.23
C THR A 432 -19.84 24.45 -26.02
N ASN A 433 -18.87 24.21 -25.14
CA ASN A 433 -18.68 24.94 -23.89
C ASN A 433 -19.98 25.05 -23.08
N SER A 434 -20.70 23.94 -22.94
CA SER A 434 -22.02 23.94 -22.31
C SER A 434 -22.30 22.67 -21.53
N LYS A 435 -23.18 22.77 -20.53
CA LYS A 435 -23.85 21.59 -19.95
C LYS A 435 -24.62 20.83 -21.01
N ARG A 436 -24.69 19.50 -20.90
CA ARG A 436 -25.37 18.61 -21.85
C ARG A 436 -26.85 18.93 -22.01
N ASN A 437 -27.56 19.23 -20.91
CA ASN A 437 -28.96 19.65 -20.91
C ASN A 437 -29.96 18.67 -21.56
N VAL A 438 -29.78 17.35 -21.35
CA VAL A 438 -30.67 16.31 -21.88
C VAL A 438 -31.11 15.37 -20.75
N PHE A 439 -32.40 15.42 -20.39
CA PHE A 439 -32.95 14.73 -19.21
C PHE A 439 -34.27 13.99 -19.45
N ASN A 440 -34.89 14.08 -20.63
CA ASN A 440 -36.17 13.41 -20.91
C ASN A 440 -35.97 12.18 -21.79
N GLY A 441 -36.40 10.99 -21.32
CA GLY A 441 -36.46 9.77 -22.13
C GLY A 441 -35.10 9.21 -22.59
N TYR A 442 -34.04 9.41 -21.80
CA TYR A 442 -32.72 8.92 -22.16
C TYR A 442 -32.59 7.42 -21.86
N TRP A 443 -32.88 6.58 -22.86
CA TRP A 443 -32.68 5.12 -22.85
C TRP A 443 -31.35 4.74 -23.50
N GLY A 444 -30.27 5.35 -23.03
CA GLY A 444 -28.90 5.06 -23.46
C GLY A 444 -27.93 5.38 -22.33
N TRP A 445 -26.73 4.80 -22.41
CA TRP A 445 -25.51 4.83 -21.59
C TRP A 445 -25.37 5.69 -20.30
N GLY A 446 -26.23 6.64 -19.95
CA GLY A 446 -26.12 7.51 -18.76
C GLY A 446 -27.12 7.21 -17.66
N ASP A 447 -27.19 5.96 -17.25
CA ASP A 447 -27.67 5.59 -15.92
C ASP A 447 -26.59 5.78 -14.84
N ASP A 448 -25.29 5.84 -15.20
CA ASP A 448 -24.19 6.07 -14.26
C ASP A 448 -23.62 7.51 -14.34
N TRP A 449 -23.82 8.21 -15.46
CA TRP A 449 -23.07 9.42 -15.83
C TRP A 449 -23.29 10.59 -14.87
N GLY A 450 -24.54 10.89 -14.51
CA GLY A 450 -24.84 12.01 -13.60
C GLY A 450 -24.60 11.71 -12.11
N TYR A 451 -24.40 10.44 -11.73
CA TYR A 451 -24.30 10.03 -10.33
C TYR A 451 -22.85 9.98 -9.84
N THR A 452 -21.91 9.64 -10.72
CA THR A 452 -20.48 9.55 -10.39
C THR A 452 -19.87 10.91 -10.01
N HIS A 453 -20.38 12.02 -10.57
CA HIS A 453 -19.97 13.38 -10.24
C HIS A 453 -20.14 13.71 -8.74
N GLY A 454 -21.33 13.42 -8.20
CA GLY A 454 -21.63 13.62 -6.78
C GLY A 454 -20.72 12.77 -5.90
N GLN A 455 -20.47 11.52 -6.31
CA GLN A 455 -19.62 10.57 -5.61
C GLN A 455 -18.17 11.07 -5.50
N PHE A 456 -17.56 11.51 -6.61
CA PHE A 456 -16.22 12.11 -6.59
C PHE A 456 -16.17 13.35 -5.71
N LEU A 457 -17.07 14.32 -5.93
CA LEU A 457 -17.02 15.60 -5.23
C LEU A 457 -17.19 15.42 -3.72
N ALA A 458 -18.08 14.52 -3.30
CA ALA A 458 -18.25 14.15 -1.90
C ALA A 458 -16.99 13.51 -1.32
N GLU A 459 -16.42 12.49 -1.98
CA GLU A 459 -15.24 11.80 -1.47
C GLU A 459 -14.00 12.70 -1.46
N LYS A 460 -13.83 13.59 -2.45
CA LYS A 460 -12.78 14.61 -2.45
C LYS A 460 -12.89 15.51 -1.22
N ASN A 461 -14.11 15.86 -0.82
CA ASN A 461 -14.37 16.72 0.34
C ASN A 461 -14.25 15.98 1.69
N VAL A 462 -14.25 14.65 1.71
CA VAL A 462 -13.81 13.88 2.89
C VAL A 462 -12.32 14.18 3.17
N GLN A 463 -11.52 14.22 2.10
CA GLN A 463 -10.06 14.39 2.15
C GLN A 463 -9.66 15.87 2.34
N THR A 464 -10.24 16.77 1.54
CA THR A 464 -9.94 18.22 1.54
C THR A 464 -11.25 19.02 1.45
N PRO A 465 -11.86 19.36 2.61
CA PRO A 465 -13.17 19.99 2.63
C PRO A 465 -13.13 21.44 2.16
N VAL A 466 -14.10 21.81 1.33
CA VAL A 466 -14.38 23.19 0.91
C VAL A 466 -15.87 23.45 1.13
N ALA A 467 -16.20 24.45 1.96
CA ALA A 467 -17.57 24.67 2.41
C ALA A 467 -18.59 24.86 1.28
N SER A 468 -18.23 25.58 0.21
CA SER A 468 -19.09 25.76 -0.97
C SER A 468 -19.32 24.47 -1.75
N GLU A 469 -18.29 23.62 -1.87
CA GLU A 469 -18.41 22.31 -2.53
C GLU A 469 -19.29 21.36 -1.70
N VAL A 470 -19.10 21.31 -0.37
CA VAL A 470 -19.93 20.50 0.52
C VAL A 470 -21.39 20.98 0.52
N THR A 471 -21.62 22.30 0.47
CA THR A 471 -22.98 22.85 0.32
C THR A 471 -23.62 22.39 -1.00
N ALA A 472 -22.86 22.40 -2.10
CA ALA A 472 -23.36 21.96 -3.40
C ALA A 472 -23.74 20.47 -3.42
N VAL A 473 -22.92 19.61 -2.80
CA VAL A 473 -23.22 18.18 -2.64
C VAL A 473 -24.44 17.95 -1.75
N ASP A 474 -24.55 18.67 -0.63
CA ASP A 474 -25.70 18.55 0.28
C ASP A 474 -27.02 18.91 -0.44
N GLN A 475 -27.01 20.00 -1.22
CA GLN A 475 -28.14 20.42 -2.03
C GLN A 475 -28.45 19.43 -3.17
N TYR A 476 -27.43 18.83 -3.78
CA TYR A 476 -27.60 17.76 -4.78
C TYR A 476 -28.31 16.54 -4.17
N LEU A 477 -27.83 16.05 -3.02
CA LEU A 477 -28.44 14.91 -2.33
C LEU A 477 -29.88 15.19 -1.91
N GLN A 478 -30.17 16.41 -1.43
CA GLN A 478 -31.51 16.78 -1.01
C GLN A 478 -32.47 17.00 -2.19
N THR A 479 -32.08 17.81 -3.17
CA THR A 479 -32.98 18.24 -4.25
C THR A 479 -32.98 17.24 -5.40
N ALA A 480 -31.82 16.99 -6.01
CA ALA A 480 -31.73 16.16 -7.20
C ALA A 480 -32.00 14.68 -6.89
N ILE A 481 -31.40 14.14 -5.82
CA ILE A 481 -31.55 12.72 -5.48
C ILE A 481 -32.81 12.45 -4.66
N TRP A 482 -32.91 13.00 -3.44
CA TRP A 482 -33.99 12.65 -2.53
C TRP A 482 -35.36 13.16 -3.02
N THR A 483 -35.47 14.44 -3.37
CA THR A 483 -36.75 15.03 -3.78
C THR A 483 -37.16 14.64 -5.20
N ASN A 484 -36.24 14.68 -6.18
CA ASN A 484 -36.59 14.47 -7.58
C ASN A 484 -36.42 13.01 -8.03
N LEU A 485 -35.21 12.45 -7.96
CA LEU A 485 -34.95 11.09 -8.45
C LEU A 485 -35.74 10.05 -7.65
N MET A 486 -35.76 10.17 -6.32
CA MET A 486 -36.40 9.21 -5.40
C MET A 486 -37.81 9.62 -4.96
N ALA A 487 -38.48 10.57 -5.64
CA ALA A 487 -39.73 11.20 -5.20
C ALA A 487 -40.80 10.22 -4.67
N ASN A 488 -40.91 9.02 -5.26
CA ASN A 488 -41.90 7.99 -4.91
C ASN A 488 -41.31 6.79 -4.17
N ASN A 489 -40.02 6.80 -3.87
CA ASN A 489 -39.24 5.65 -3.39
C ASN A 489 -38.55 5.95 -2.03
N HIS A 490 -39.14 6.82 -1.20
CA HIS A 490 -38.56 7.19 0.12
C HIS A 490 -38.68 6.06 1.16
N THR A 491 -39.58 5.09 0.93
CA THR A 491 -39.83 3.98 1.84
C THR A 491 -39.09 2.71 1.45
N ASP A 492 -38.98 2.41 0.16
CA ASP A 492 -38.30 1.23 -0.38
C ASP A 492 -36.85 1.51 -0.81
N TYR A 493 -36.47 2.78 -0.93
CA TYR A 493 -35.13 3.25 -1.32
C TYR A 493 -34.69 2.76 -2.71
N LEU A 494 -35.63 2.43 -3.59
CA LEU A 494 -35.34 2.08 -4.97
C LEU A 494 -34.85 3.31 -5.75
N ILE A 495 -33.83 3.12 -6.55
CA ILE A 495 -33.21 4.16 -7.37
C ILE A 495 -33.76 4.02 -8.79
N HIS A 496 -34.31 5.10 -9.31
CA HIS A 496 -34.68 5.19 -10.71
C HIS A 496 -33.43 5.23 -11.58
N ASP A 497 -33.40 4.41 -12.64
CA ASP A 497 -32.27 4.32 -13.56
C ASP A 497 -31.98 5.69 -14.20
N PHE A 498 -33.02 6.49 -14.51
CA PHE A 498 -32.85 7.84 -15.04
C PHE A 498 -33.75 8.87 -14.37
N LEU A 499 -33.26 10.10 -14.29
CA LEU A 499 -34.04 11.27 -13.88
C LEU A 499 -35.04 11.66 -14.97
N MET A 500 -36.34 11.73 -14.67
CA MET A 500 -37.40 12.17 -15.61
C MET A 500 -38.52 12.96 -14.91
N PRO A 501 -39.25 13.84 -15.63
CA PRO A 501 -40.36 14.62 -15.06
C PRO A 501 -41.36 13.76 -14.29
N ALA A 502 -41.89 14.30 -13.19
CA ALA A 502 -42.80 13.57 -12.32
C ALA A 502 -44.12 13.21 -13.04
N PRO A 503 -44.66 11.98 -12.82
CA PRO A 503 -44.07 10.90 -12.05
C PRO A 503 -42.89 10.24 -12.81
N ASN A 504 -41.75 10.04 -12.13
CA ASN A 504 -40.66 9.28 -12.71
C ASN A 504 -41.08 7.80 -12.83
N THR A 505 -41.19 7.30 -14.05
CA THR A 505 -41.60 5.92 -14.37
C THR A 505 -40.46 5.09 -14.94
N THR A 506 -39.22 5.58 -14.88
CA THR A 506 -38.09 4.77 -15.33
C THR A 506 -37.94 3.53 -14.45
N PRO A 507 -37.35 2.45 -14.98
CA PRO A 507 -37.11 1.26 -14.21
C PRO A 507 -36.21 1.55 -12.98
N THR A 508 -36.25 0.64 -12.01
CA THR A 508 -35.43 0.70 -10.78
C THR A 508 -34.60 -0.58 -10.62
N TYR A 509 -34.18 -1.17 -11.74
CA TYR A 509 -33.65 -2.53 -11.77
C TYR A 509 -32.13 -2.59 -11.99
N ARG A 510 -31.44 -1.50 -12.35
CA ARG A 510 -30.00 -1.59 -12.65
C ARG A 510 -29.14 -1.40 -11.40
N GLY A 511 -28.41 -2.46 -11.01
CA GLY A 511 -27.56 -2.45 -9.82
C GLY A 511 -26.38 -1.46 -9.84
N TYR A 512 -25.83 -1.12 -11.02
CA TYR A 512 -24.67 -0.23 -11.16
C TYR A 512 -24.92 1.21 -10.65
N ALA A 513 -26.16 1.71 -10.74
CA ALA A 513 -26.51 3.05 -10.25
C ALA A 513 -26.45 3.18 -8.71
N TYR A 514 -26.64 2.08 -7.98
CA TYR A 514 -26.81 2.09 -6.52
C TYR A 514 -25.51 2.47 -5.77
N PRO A 515 -24.34 1.87 -6.06
CA PRO A 515 -23.06 2.29 -5.53
C PRO A 515 -22.76 3.77 -5.61
N HIS A 516 -23.03 4.41 -6.75
CA HIS A 516 -22.75 5.83 -6.92
C HIS A 516 -23.51 6.69 -5.89
N ILE A 517 -24.79 6.40 -5.68
CA ILE A 517 -25.64 7.17 -4.79
C ILE A 517 -25.38 6.84 -3.31
N TYR A 518 -25.31 5.55 -2.92
CA TYR A 518 -25.05 5.24 -1.51
C TYR A 518 -23.66 5.68 -1.08
N ASN A 519 -22.67 5.67 -1.99
CA ASN A 519 -21.34 6.20 -1.70
C ASN A 519 -21.36 7.72 -1.54
N THR A 520 -22.14 8.44 -2.32
CA THR A 520 -22.30 9.89 -2.13
C THR A 520 -22.88 10.21 -0.75
N TYR A 521 -23.95 9.50 -0.34
CA TYR A 521 -24.50 9.61 1.01
C TYR A 521 -23.49 9.21 2.10
N PHE A 522 -22.71 8.15 1.86
CA PHE A 522 -21.72 7.67 2.80
C PHE A 522 -20.55 8.65 2.97
N SER A 523 -20.05 9.23 1.89
CA SER A 523 -19.05 10.30 1.93
C SER A 523 -19.59 11.56 2.61
N MET A 524 -20.87 11.89 2.42
CA MET A 524 -21.52 12.98 3.15
C MET A 524 -21.64 12.71 4.66
N TYR A 525 -21.91 11.46 5.07
CA TYR A 525 -21.80 11.04 6.47
C TYR A 525 -20.37 11.25 7.01
N LYS A 526 -19.34 10.83 6.25
CA LYS A 526 -17.93 11.03 6.63
C LYS A 526 -17.61 12.51 6.82
N ILE A 527 -18.03 13.37 5.88
CA ILE A 527 -17.87 14.83 5.97
C ILE A 527 -18.55 15.37 7.23
N ALA A 528 -19.84 15.06 7.44
CA ALA A 528 -20.59 15.58 8.60
C ALA A 528 -20.05 15.05 9.95
N LYS A 529 -19.44 13.86 9.97
CA LYS A 529 -18.77 13.30 11.15
C LYS A 529 -17.44 14.01 11.44
N LEU A 530 -16.62 14.24 10.41
CA LEU A 530 -15.30 14.84 10.55
C LEU A 530 -15.36 16.36 10.72
N TYR A 531 -16.30 17.03 10.05
CA TYR A 531 -16.39 18.48 9.96
C TYR A 531 -17.80 19.01 10.34
N PRO A 532 -18.33 18.72 11.55
CA PRO A 532 -19.73 18.97 11.90
C PRO A 532 -20.19 20.44 11.82
N ASP A 533 -19.24 21.38 11.83
CA ASP A 533 -19.51 22.83 11.75
C ASP A 533 -19.10 23.46 10.41
N LEU A 534 -18.77 22.66 9.39
CA LEU A 534 -18.28 23.21 8.11
C LEU A 534 -19.36 24.00 7.38
N ILE A 535 -20.60 23.50 7.42
CA ILE A 535 -21.79 24.11 6.84
C ILE A 535 -22.99 23.88 7.76
N SER A 536 -24.11 24.51 7.45
CA SER A 536 -25.41 24.11 8.01
C SER A 536 -25.95 22.92 7.21
N TYR A 537 -25.66 21.70 7.67
CA TYR A 537 -26.11 20.47 7.03
C TYR A 537 -27.63 20.35 7.00
N THR A 538 -28.18 19.96 5.84
CA THR A 538 -29.62 19.72 5.66
C THR A 538 -30.11 18.54 6.49
N ASN A 539 -29.30 17.50 6.62
CA ASN A 539 -29.63 16.29 7.36
C ASN A 539 -28.57 16.01 8.45
N THR A 540 -28.94 15.27 9.48
CA THR A 540 -27.96 14.81 10.49
C THR A 540 -27.02 13.77 9.88
N ARG A 541 -25.82 13.61 10.46
CA ARG A 541 -24.87 12.55 10.03
C ARG A 541 -25.52 11.15 10.01
N GLN A 542 -26.36 10.85 11.01
CA GLN A 542 -27.06 9.56 11.13
C GLN A 542 -28.10 9.36 10.04
N THR A 543 -28.75 10.43 9.57
CA THR A 543 -29.66 10.37 8.42
C THR A 543 -28.91 10.05 7.13
N TYR A 544 -27.76 10.68 6.86
CA TYR A 544 -26.96 10.34 5.68
C TYR A 544 -26.50 8.87 5.71
N LEU A 545 -26.01 8.38 6.86
CA LEU A 545 -25.60 6.98 7.02
C LEU A 545 -26.77 6.00 6.85
N SER A 546 -27.95 6.33 7.41
CA SER A 546 -29.15 5.51 7.27
C SER A 546 -29.62 5.41 5.82
N ARG A 547 -29.57 6.52 5.07
CA ARG A 547 -29.90 6.51 3.64
C ARG A 547 -28.90 5.69 2.83
N ALA A 548 -27.60 5.83 3.09
CA ALA A 548 -26.56 5.01 2.46
C ALA A 548 -26.85 3.51 2.67
N TYR A 549 -27.09 3.10 3.92
CA TYR A 549 -27.43 1.71 4.24
C TYR A 549 -28.72 1.23 3.56
N ASN A 550 -29.81 2.01 3.60
CA ASN A 550 -31.09 1.55 3.04
C ASN A 550 -31.05 1.44 1.51
N ILE A 551 -30.29 2.30 0.82
CA ILE A 551 -30.05 2.18 -0.63
C ILE A 551 -29.20 0.94 -0.93
N PHE A 552 -28.12 0.71 -0.17
CA PHE A 552 -27.34 -0.53 -0.26
C PHE A 552 -28.22 -1.77 -0.04
N LYS A 553 -29.12 -1.73 0.94
CA LYS A 553 -30.05 -2.83 1.22
C LYS A 553 -31.00 -3.07 0.05
N ALA A 554 -31.56 -2.00 -0.53
CA ALA A 554 -32.51 -2.07 -1.64
C ALA A 554 -31.90 -2.73 -2.90
N LEU A 555 -30.60 -2.56 -3.15
CA LEU A 555 -29.87 -3.25 -4.22
C LEU A 555 -29.97 -4.79 -4.14
N TYR A 556 -30.08 -5.33 -2.93
CA TYR A 556 -30.06 -6.78 -2.69
C TYR A 556 -31.43 -7.36 -2.34
N ASP A 557 -32.27 -6.60 -1.63
CA ASP A 557 -33.61 -7.04 -1.20
C ASP A 557 -34.71 -6.64 -2.20
N GLY A 558 -34.46 -5.66 -3.07
CA GLY A 558 -35.39 -5.19 -4.09
C GLY A 558 -35.35 -6.01 -5.39
N PRO A 559 -36.23 -5.72 -6.36
CA PRO A 559 -36.26 -6.37 -7.68
C PRO A 559 -35.14 -5.85 -8.61
N VAL A 560 -33.92 -5.74 -8.09
CA VAL A 560 -32.76 -5.16 -8.78
C VAL A 560 -31.94 -6.29 -9.42
N ALA A 561 -31.58 -6.14 -10.69
CA ALA A 561 -30.67 -7.01 -11.43
C ALA A 561 -29.21 -6.54 -11.24
N TYR A 562 -28.25 -7.35 -11.70
CA TYR A 562 -26.81 -7.09 -11.55
C TYR A 562 -26.42 -6.88 -10.07
N ASN A 563 -26.64 -7.88 -9.23
CA ASN A 563 -26.36 -7.79 -7.79
C ASN A 563 -25.54 -8.98 -7.27
N TRP A 564 -26.16 -10.15 -7.11
CA TRP A 564 -25.60 -11.32 -6.43
C TRP A 564 -24.47 -12.00 -7.22
N HIS A 565 -24.46 -11.87 -8.54
CA HIS A 565 -23.51 -12.55 -9.44
C HIS A 565 -22.66 -11.55 -10.24
N THR A 566 -22.66 -10.27 -9.85
CA THR A 566 -21.99 -9.18 -10.57
C THR A 566 -21.20 -8.32 -9.59
N GLY A 567 -19.92 -8.06 -9.85
CA GLY A 567 -19.17 -7.05 -9.12
C GLY A 567 -19.59 -5.65 -9.58
N LEU A 568 -19.88 -4.74 -8.64
CA LEU A 568 -20.35 -3.40 -8.98
C LEU A 568 -19.32 -2.33 -8.60
N MET A 569 -19.09 -1.36 -9.48
CA MET A 569 -18.07 -0.33 -9.29
C MET A 569 -18.34 0.51 -8.04
N GLY A 570 -17.38 0.58 -7.13
CA GLY A 570 -17.48 1.39 -5.91
C GLY A 570 -17.89 0.63 -4.66
N GLU A 571 -18.03 -0.70 -4.73
CA GLU A 571 -18.26 -1.54 -3.54
C GLU A 571 -17.05 -1.60 -2.59
N GLN A 572 -15.89 -1.03 -2.96
CA GLN A 572 -14.71 -0.91 -2.09
C GLN A 572 -14.98 -0.20 -0.76
N THR A 573 -16.03 0.60 -0.66
CA THR A 573 -16.40 1.31 0.58
C THR A 573 -17.11 0.42 1.58
N THR A 574 -17.52 -0.79 1.20
CA THR A 574 -18.33 -1.68 2.04
C THR A 574 -17.74 -1.95 3.43
N PRO A 575 -16.43 -2.22 3.60
CA PRO A 575 -15.84 -2.36 4.93
C PRO A 575 -15.95 -1.08 5.78
N GLU A 576 -15.79 0.09 5.17
CA GLU A 576 -15.94 1.38 5.86
C GLU A 576 -17.41 1.64 6.25
N LEU A 577 -18.36 1.27 5.40
CA LEU A 577 -19.80 1.37 5.69
C LEU A 577 -20.19 0.49 6.88
N ILE A 578 -19.73 -0.77 6.91
CA ILE A 578 -19.93 -1.69 8.05
C ILE A 578 -19.37 -1.06 9.32
N LYS A 579 -18.14 -0.53 9.26
CA LYS A 579 -17.48 0.07 10.41
C LYS A 579 -18.21 1.32 10.91
N ALA A 580 -18.69 2.17 10.01
CA ALA A 580 -19.47 3.35 10.35
C ALA A 580 -20.80 2.99 11.03
N LEU A 581 -21.51 1.98 10.53
CA LEU A 581 -22.74 1.48 11.14
C LEU A 581 -22.47 0.96 12.56
N GLN A 582 -21.39 0.22 12.76
CA GLN A 582 -20.97 -0.23 14.11
C GLN A 582 -20.63 0.94 15.03
N ASP A 583 -19.87 1.93 14.53
CA ASP A 583 -19.47 3.12 15.30
C ASP A 583 -20.66 3.98 15.75
N GLU A 584 -21.74 4.03 14.97
CA GLU A 584 -22.99 4.72 15.33
C GLU A 584 -23.99 3.82 16.08
N GLY A 585 -23.61 2.60 16.48
CA GLY A 585 -24.47 1.67 17.21
C GLY A 585 -25.54 0.96 16.37
N MET A 586 -25.52 1.11 15.05
CA MET A 586 -26.42 0.48 14.07
C MET A 586 -26.00 -0.98 13.77
N THR A 587 -25.85 -1.78 14.83
CA THR A 587 -25.26 -3.13 14.77
C THR A 587 -26.09 -4.09 13.92
N ALA A 588 -27.43 -3.99 13.95
CA ALA A 588 -28.30 -4.84 13.14
C ALA A 588 -28.10 -4.58 11.64
N GLN A 589 -27.98 -3.32 11.26
CA GLN A 589 -27.69 -2.88 9.89
C GLN A 589 -26.30 -3.33 9.43
N ALA A 590 -25.29 -3.19 10.29
CA ALA A 590 -23.95 -3.70 10.01
C ALA A 590 -23.95 -5.21 9.75
N ASN A 591 -24.66 -5.98 10.59
CA ASN A 591 -24.79 -7.43 10.42
C ASN A 591 -25.54 -7.81 9.14
N ASP A 592 -26.54 -7.03 8.73
CA ASP A 592 -27.25 -7.23 7.46
C ASP A 592 -26.32 -7.05 6.26
N VAL A 593 -25.51 -5.98 6.23
CA VAL A 593 -24.50 -5.76 5.18
C VAL A 593 -23.51 -6.92 5.13
N ILE A 594 -23.00 -7.35 6.29
CA ILE A 594 -22.08 -8.51 6.39
C ILE A 594 -22.73 -9.77 5.80
N ALA A 595 -23.97 -10.07 6.15
CA ALA A 595 -24.69 -11.25 5.67
C ALA A 595 -24.89 -11.22 4.14
N LYS A 596 -25.26 -10.05 3.58
CA LYS A 596 -25.39 -9.87 2.13
C LYS A 596 -24.04 -10.07 1.42
N MET A 597 -22.96 -9.49 1.94
CA MET A 597 -21.63 -9.71 1.35
C MET A 597 -21.15 -11.15 1.44
N ALA A 598 -21.48 -11.87 2.51
CA ALA A 598 -21.21 -13.30 2.62
C ALA A 598 -21.96 -14.12 1.55
N THR A 599 -23.24 -13.81 1.30
CA THR A 599 -24.03 -14.44 0.23
C THR A 599 -23.43 -14.16 -1.14
N LYS A 600 -23.10 -12.89 -1.44
CA LYS A 600 -22.45 -12.52 -2.70
C LYS A 600 -21.11 -13.22 -2.90
N TYR A 601 -20.27 -13.26 -1.86
CA TYR A 601 -18.99 -14.00 -1.88
C TYR A 601 -19.17 -15.49 -2.21
N ASN A 602 -20.21 -16.14 -1.66
CA ASN A 602 -20.48 -17.55 -1.93
C ASN A 602 -20.75 -17.85 -3.41
N ASN A 603 -21.24 -16.87 -4.17
CA ASN A 603 -21.47 -17.02 -5.61
C ASN A 603 -20.17 -16.96 -6.44
N PHE A 604 -19.11 -16.34 -5.90
CA PHE A 604 -17.83 -16.20 -6.59
C PHE A 604 -16.76 -17.19 -6.14
N LYS A 605 -16.73 -17.56 -4.85
CA LYS A 605 -15.57 -18.23 -4.22
C LYS A 605 -15.15 -19.55 -4.87
N ASN A 606 -16.09 -20.25 -5.51
CA ASN A 606 -15.86 -21.55 -6.15
C ASN A 606 -15.71 -21.45 -7.68
N THR A 607 -15.75 -20.25 -8.25
CA THR A 607 -15.58 -20.07 -9.70
C THR A 607 -14.11 -20.17 -10.08
N THR A 608 -13.82 -20.79 -11.23
CA THR A 608 -12.45 -20.91 -11.75
C THR A 608 -11.85 -19.53 -12.04
N TYR A 609 -12.67 -18.64 -12.60
CA TYR A 609 -12.34 -17.28 -13.02
C TYR A 609 -13.23 -16.25 -12.29
N PRO A 610 -12.90 -15.88 -11.04
CA PRO A 610 -13.73 -15.05 -10.17
C PRO A 610 -13.60 -13.56 -10.52
N TYR A 611 -13.96 -13.18 -11.74
CA TYR A 611 -13.79 -11.81 -12.25
C TYR A 611 -15.11 -11.03 -12.38
N GLY A 612 -16.23 -11.76 -12.54
CA GLY A 612 -17.61 -11.31 -12.38
C GLY A 612 -17.96 -9.88 -12.79
N SER A 613 -18.43 -9.66 -14.01
CA SER A 613 -19.01 -8.40 -14.49
C SER A 613 -20.32 -8.66 -15.27
N GLU A 614 -20.92 -7.63 -15.87
CA GLU A 614 -22.02 -7.76 -16.82
C GLU A 614 -21.61 -8.40 -18.16
N TYR A 615 -20.34 -8.28 -18.55
CA TYR A 615 -19.76 -8.97 -19.71
C TYR A 615 -18.83 -10.11 -19.30
N ASN A 616 -18.64 -11.08 -20.21
CA ASN A 616 -17.77 -12.23 -19.98
C ASN A 616 -16.28 -11.83 -19.85
N TYR A 617 -15.86 -10.78 -20.56
CA TYR A 617 -14.57 -10.11 -20.42
C TYR A 617 -14.86 -8.63 -20.13
N ASP A 618 -14.42 -8.13 -18.97
CA ASP A 618 -14.57 -6.72 -18.54
C ASP A 618 -13.85 -6.52 -17.20
N ASN A 619 -13.43 -5.30 -16.87
CA ASN A 619 -12.76 -4.95 -15.62
C ASN A 619 -13.66 -4.30 -14.55
N THR A 620 -14.88 -3.87 -14.89
CA THR A 620 -15.70 -3.07 -13.97
C THR A 620 -16.09 -3.79 -12.67
N GLY A 621 -16.11 -5.13 -12.68
CA GLY A 621 -16.38 -5.94 -11.50
C GLY A 621 -15.17 -6.29 -10.63
N GLU A 622 -13.94 -6.07 -11.10
CA GLU A 622 -12.73 -6.59 -10.45
C GLU A 622 -12.53 -6.05 -9.03
N GLU A 623 -12.73 -4.74 -8.84
CA GLU A 623 -12.58 -4.06 -7.55
C GLU A 623 -13.50 -4.68 -6.49
N ALA A 624 -14.79 -4.79 -6.81
CA ALA A 624 -15.79 -5.35 -5.92
C ALA A 624 -15.51 -6.80 -5.54
N VAL A 625 -15.17 -7.63 -6.55
CA VAL A 625 -14.91 -9.04 -6.33
C VAL A 625 -13.61 -9.24 -5.54
N TYR A 626 -12.61 -8.38 -5.74
CA TYR A 626 -11.40 -8.33 -4.91
C TYR A 626 -11.75 -7.97 -3.46
N MET A 627 -12.62 -6.98 -3.25
CA MET A 627 -13.06 -6.57 -1.92
C MET A 627 -13.79 -7.71 -1.19
N LEU A 628 -14.67 -8.44 -1.87
CA LEU A 628 -15.34 -9.62 -1.31
C LEU A 628 -14.33 -10.69 -0.87
N ALA A 629 -13.33 -10.97 -1.70
CA ALA A 629 -12.28 -11.91 -1.38
C ALA A 629 -11.45 -11.46 -0.17
N LYS A 630 -11.10 -10.17 -0.11
CA LYS A 630 -10.37 -9.55 1.02
C LYS A 630 -11.15 -9.64 2.32
N MET A 631 -12.45 -9.30 2.30
CA MET A 631 -13.32 -9.42 3.48
C MET A 631 -13.42 -10.86 4.03
N ASN A 632 -13.11 -11.86 3.20
CA ASN A 632 -13.14 -13.28 3.55
C ASN A 632 -11.74 -13.92 3.64
N ASN A 633 -10.66 -13.12 3.63
CA ASN A 633 -9.27 -13.59 3.65
C ASN A 633 -8.92 -14.63 2.55
N ASN A 634 -9.57 -14.56 1.39
CA ASN A 634 -9.35 -15.50 0.28
C ASN A 634 -8.23 -14.98 -0.65
N THR A 635 -6.99 -15.18 -0.24
CA THR A 635 -5.80 -14.73 -0.98
C THR A 635 -5.66 -15.38 -2.35
N SER A 636 -6.16 -16.61 -2.54
CA SER A 636 -6.17 -17.29 -3.84
C SER A 636 -7.04 -16.55 -4.86
N MET A 637 -8.25 -16.16 -4.47
CA MET A 637 -9.15 -15.37 -5.31
C MET A 637 -8.59 -13.96 -5.57
N MET A 638 -8.02 -13.30 -4.55
CA MET A 638 -7.33 -12.01 -4.72
C MET A 638 -6.17 -12.10 -5.71
N SER A 639 -5.38 -13.17 -5.66
CA SER A 639 -4.25 -13.40 -6.57
C SER A 639 -4.70 -13.53 -8.01
N LYS A 640 -5.80 -14.26 -8.27
CA LYS A 640 -6.36 -14.42 -9.61
C LYS A 640 -6.82 -13.08 -10.18
N ILE A 641 -7.52 -12.28 -9.38
CA ILE A 641 -8.00 -10.96 -9.79
C ILE A 641 -6.81 -10.05 -10.07
N ASN A 642 -5.82 -9.95 -9.18
CA ASN A 642 -4.59 -9.16 -9.43
C ASN A 642 -3.85 -9.62 -10.70
N ALA A 643 -3.75 -10.93 -10.98
CA ALA A 643 -3.12 -11.42 -12.20
C ALA A 643 -3.88 -10.98 -13.46
N LYS A 644 -5.21 -11.10 -13.45
CA LYS A 644 -6.09 -10.65 -14.53
C LYS A 644 -6.03 -9.13 -14.71
N THR A 645 -6.14 -8.35 -13.63
CA THR A 645 -6.02 -6.88 -13.65
C THR A 645 -4.70 -6.42 -14.29
N ARG A 646 -3.61 -7.16 -14.07
CA ARG A 646 -2.30 -6.85 -14.67
C ARG A 646 -2.21 -7.26 -16.13
N ALA A 647 -2.70 -8.46 -16.46
CA ALA A 647 -2.64 -9.01 -17.82
C ALA A 647 -3.44 -8.19 -18.84
N THR A 648 -4.50 -7.52 -18.39
CA THR A 648 -5.35 -6.67 -19.23
C THR A 648 -4.86 -5.23 -19.33
N ARG A 649 -3.68 -4.90 -18.77
CA ARG A 649 -3.09 -3.56 -18.83
C ARG A 649 -1.80 -3.57 -19.65
N GLY A 650 -1.62 -2.57 -20.50
CA GLY A 650 -0.43 -2.44 -21.33
C GLY A 650 0.82 -2.09 -20.52
N HIS A 651 1.98 -2.54 -21.00
CA HIS A 651 3.31 -2.21 -20.45
C HIS A 651 4.12 -1.32 -21.40
N MET A 652 3.53 -0.98 -22.54
CA MET A 652 4.19 -0.30 -23.65
C MET A 652 4.52 1.14 -23.30
N PRO A 653 5.61 1.70 -23.83
CA PRO A 653 6.04 3.06 -23.51
C PRO A 653 5.20 4.13 -24.24
N VAL A 654 3.89 4.05 -24.04
CA VAL A 654 2.83 4.87 -24.57
C VAL A 654 1.87 5.17 -23.41
N TRP A 655 1.72 6.45 -23.06
CA TRP A 655 1.03 6.86 -21.84
C TRP A 655 -0.40 6.33 -21.68
N TYR A 656 -1.12 6.15 -22.78
CA TYR A 656 -2.52 5.68 -22.78
C TYR A 656 -2.66 4.16 -22.84
N TYR A 657 -1.59 3.39 -23.03
CA TYR A 657 -1.59 1.94 -22.80
C TYR A 657 -0.99 1.58 -21.45
N TYR A 658 -0.01 2.36 -21.01
CA TYR A 658 0.79 2.03 -19.83
C TYR A 658 -0.07 2.02 -18.58
N ALA A 659 -0.32 0.82 -18.05
CA ALA A 659 -1.18 0.56 -16.91
C ALA A 659 -2.68 0.87 -17.12
N ASP A 660 -3.14 1.16 -18.34
CA ASP A 660 -4.56 1.39 -18.66
C ASP A 660 -5.20 0.06 -19.10
N PRO A 661 -6.36 -0.37 -18.57
CA PRO A 661 -6.93 -1.65 -18.92
C PRO A 661 -7.67 -1.63 -20.25
N VAL A 662 -7.57 -2.74 -20.95
CA VAL A 662 -8.16 -3.00 -22.27
C VAL A 662 -9.61 -3.46 -22.12
N THR A 663 -10.51 -2.87 -22.91
CA THR A 663 -11.94 -3.27 -22.98
C THR A 663 -12.14 -4.48 -23.90
N ILE A 664 -13.36 -5.05 -23.92
CA ILE A 664 -13.83 -5.95 -25.01
C ILE A 664 -13.72 -5.34 -26.41
N THR A 665 -13.47 -4.04 -26.51
CA THR A 665 -13.30 -3.36 -27.79
C THR A 665 -11.84 -3.21 -28.19
N GLY A 666 -10.88 -3.80 -27.47
CA GLY A 666 -9.45 -3.74 -27.78
C GLY A 666 -8.73 -2.53 -27.20
N GLU A 667 -7.40 -2.53 -27.29
CA GLU A 667 -6.48 -1.66 -26.54
C GLU A 667 -6.53 -0.16 -26.89
N ASN A 668 -7.25 0.21 -27.93
CA ASN A 668 -7.12 1.52 -28.58
C ASN A 668 -8.41 2.28 -28.88
N TRP A 669 -9.55 1.60 -28.76
CA TRP A 669 -10.84 2.15 -29.15
C TRP A 669 -11.58 2.73 -27.98
N TRP A 670 -11.67 1.95 -26.90
CA TRP A 670 -12.10 2.43 -25.61
C TRP A 670 -11.08 1.99 -24.60
N ASN A 671 -10.28 2.94 -24.16
CA ASN A 671 -9.45 2.72 -22.99
C ASN A 671 -10.35 2.97 -21.78
N PHE A 672 -10.31 2.08 -20.80
CA PHE A 672 -11.09 2.15 -19.56
C PHE A 672 -10.57 3.27 -18.63
N GLN A 673 -10.23 4.41 -19.22
CA GLN A 673 -9.64 5.53 -18.53
C GLN A 673 -10.50 5.95 -17.33
N TYR A 674 -11.82 5.75 -17.38
CA TYR A 674 -12.77 6.06 -16.30
C TYR A 674 -12.79 5.05 -15.13
N SER A 675 -12.20 3.86 -15.24
CA SER A 675 -12.15 2.86 -14.15
C SER A 675 -10.71 2.50 -13.73
N VAL A 676 -9.68 2.98 -14.43
CA VAL A 676 -8.25 2.60 -14.24
C VAL A 676 -7.82 2.57 -12.79
N SER A 677 -8.05 3.68 -12.08
CA SER A 677 -7.60 3.85 -10.69
C SER A 677 -8.51 3.11 -9.72
N LEU A 678 -9.82 3.05 -9.99
CA LEU A 678 -10.77 2.30 -9.18
C LEU A 678 -10.38 0.82 -9.14
N VAL A 679 -10.18 0.22 -10.30
CA VAL A 679 -9.73 -1.18 -10.43
C VAL A 679 -8.27 -1.34 -9.99
N GLY A 680 -7.45 -0.29 -10.13
CA GLY A 680 -6.07 -0.24 -9.64
C GLY A 680 -5.92 -0.50 -8.14
N TYR A 681 -6.99 -0.37 -7.35
CA TYR A 681 -7.01 -0.76 -5.93
C TYR A 681 -6.57 -2.21 -5.71
N ALA A 682 -6.99 -3.15 -6.56
CA ALA A 682 -6.60 -4.56 -6.45
C ALA A 682 -5.07 -4.74 -6.49
N MET A 683 -4.40 -3.95 -7.34
CA MET A 683 -2.94 -3.95 -7.47
C MET A 683 -2.25 -3.22 -6.32
N ASP A 684 -2.81 -2.09 -5.85
CA ASP A 684 -2.30 -1.34 -4.70
C ASP A 684 -2.30 -2.21 -3.43
N ASP A 685 -3.43 -2.83 -3.12
CA ASP A 685 -3.56 -3.66 -1.94
C ASP A 685 -2.68 -4.91 -2.03
N TRP A 686 -2.55 -5.48 -3.22
CA TRP A 686 -1.66 -6.61 -3.48
C TRP A 686 -0.19 -6.27 -3.21
N VAL A 687 0.31 -5.17 -3.77
CA VAL A 687 1.71 -4.76 -3.60
C VAL A 687 2.04 -4.48 -2.14
N ARG A 688 1.13 -3.82 -1.41
CA ARG A 688 1.37 -3.50 0.00
C ARG A 688 1.37 -4.74 0.90
N ASN A 689 0.50 -5.72 0.67
CA ASN A 689 0.24 -6.75 1.67
C ASN A 689 0.64 -8.19 1.26
N TYR A 690 0.68 -8.50 -0.04
CA TYR A 690 0.78 -9.90 -0.49
C TYR A 690 1.92 -10.17 -1.48
N SER A 691 2.38 -9.14 -2.21
CA SER A 691 3.41 -9.29 -3.21
C SER A 691 4.77 -9.69 -2.64
N ALA A 692 5.41 -10.66 -3.30
CA ALA A 692 6.78 -11.11 -3.04
C ALA A 692 7.85 -10.21 -3.71
N ASN A 693 7.48 -9.46 -4.76
CA ASN A 693 8.37 -8.54 -5.48
C ASN A 693 7.71 -7.14 -5.59
N PRO A 694 7.36 -6.53 -4.45
CA PRO A 694 6.49 -5.36 -4.44
C PRO A 694 7.10 -4.16 -5.16
N GLU A 695 8.42 -4.00 -5.19
CA GLU A 695 9.11 -2.87 -5.82
C GLU A 695 8.99 -2.87 -7.34
N VAL A 696 9.04 -4.05 -7.96
CA VAL A 696 8.85 -4.21 -9.41
C VAL A 696 7.39 -4.01 -9.79
N GLU A 697 6.49 -4.63 -9.02
CA GLU A 697 5.04 -4.54 -9.25
C GLU A 697 4.49 -3.13 -9.02
N GLN A 698 5.14 -2.35 -8.13
CA GLN A 698 4.77 -0.98 -7.79
C GLN A 698 4.81 -0.04 -8.99
N ARG A 699 5.69 -0.28 -9.98
CA ARG A 699 5.85 0.57 -11.17
C ARG A 699 4.53 0.73 -11.92
N MET A 700 3.88 -0.39 -12.22
CA MET A 700 2.57 -0.38 -12.90
C MET A 700 1.44 -0.02 -11.95
N THR A 701 1.51 -0.47 -10.69
CA THR A 701 0.51 -0.11 -9.67
C THR A 701 0.39 1.40 -9.52
N TYR A 702 1.49 2.13 -9.39
CA TYR A 702 1.44 3.56 -9.20
C TYR A 702 1.01 4.31 -10.46
N ALA A 703 1.46 3.86 -11.65
CA ALA A 703 0.97 4.40 -12.91
C ALA A 703 -0.56 4.31 -13.01
N ALA A 704 -1.15 3.18 -12.60
CA ALA A 704 -2.60 3.02 -12.54
C ALA A 704 -3.28 3.97 -11.54
N LYS A 705 -2.65 4.30 -10.40
CA LYS A 705 -3.20 5.24 -9.39
C LYS A 705 -3.41 6.65 -9.95
N ILE A 706 -2.50 7.11 -10.81
CA ILE A 706 -2.49 8.50 -11.29
C ILE A 706 -3.15 8.66 -12.66
N ALA A 707 -3.37 7.57 -13.39
CA ALA A 707 -3.82 7.60 -14.78
C ALA A 707 -5.10 8.43 -14.97
N ASN A 708 -6.08 8.28 -14.08
CA ASN A 708 -7.33 9.03 -14.12
C ASN A 708 -7.17 10.55 -14.00
N VAL A 709 -6.11 11.03 -13.35
CA VAL A 709 -5.86 12.46 -13.21
C VAL A 709 -5.55 13.09 -14.58
N SER A 710 -5.07 12.30 -15.55
CA SER A 710 -4.81 12.78 -16.92
C SER A 710 -6.06 13.20 -17.69
N ALA A 711 -7.24 12.72 -17.26
CA ALA A 711 -8.54 13.09 -17.82
C ALA A 711 -8.98 14.51 -17.44
N ILE A 712 -8.37 15.14 -16.42
CA ILE A 712 -8.67 16.53 -16.01
C ILE A 712 -7.98 17.49 -16.98
N ASN A 713 -8.77 18.28 -17.69
CA ASN A 713 -8.26 19.28 -18.61
C ASN A 713 -7.66 20.48 -17.85
N SER A 714 -6.35 20.65 -17.97
CA SER A 714 -5.59 21.82 -17.50
C SER A 714 -5.08 22.67 -18.68
N GLY A 715 -5.61 22.42 -19.89
CA GLY A 715 -5.22 23.07 -21.15
C GLY A 715 -4.67 22.10 -22.20
N GLN A 716 -4.36 20.86 -21.80
CA GLN A 716 -3.76 19.85 -22.69
C GLN A 716 -4.80 19.07 -23.52
N ILE A 717 -6.05 19.00 -23.07
CA ILE A 717 -7.15 18.37 -23.81
C ILE A 717 -7.81 19.42 -24.70
N SER A 718 -8.26 20.51 -24.09
CA SER A 718 -8.78 21.71 -24.75
C SER A 718 -8.13 22.94 -24.14
N SER A 719 -7.62 23.84 -24.99
CA SER A 719 -7.04 25.11 -24.55
C SER A 719 -8.08 26.23 -24.36
N ASP A 720 -9.36 25.95 -24.60
CA ASP A 720 -10.43 26.93 -24.36
C ASP A 720 -10.54 27.22 -22.86
N PRO A 721 -10.48 28.50 -22.42
CA PRO A 721 -10.66 28.87 -21.02
C PRO A 721 -11.92 28.32 -20.37
N ALA A 722 -13.01 28.11 -21.13
CA ALA A 722 -14.27 27.55 -20.62
C ALA A 722 -14.18 26.06 -20.30
N ASP A 723 -13.19 25.34 -20.84
CA ASP A 723 -12.98 23.91 -20.62
C ASP A 723 -11.94 23.60 -19.55
N ILE A 724 -11.24 24.61 -19.03
CA ILE A 724 -10.20 24.41 -18.03
C ILE A 724 -10.84 23.97 -16.70
N GLY A 725 -10.56 22.74 -16.31
CA GLY A 725 -11.17 22.06 -15.16
C GLY A 725 -12.26 21.06 -15.53
N ALA A 726 -12.67 20.95 -16.80
CA ALA A 726 -13.53 19.86 -17.25
C ALA A 726 -12.77 18.52 -17.29
N VAL A 727 -13.49 17.40 -17.30
CA VAL A 727 -12.93 16.06 -17.45
C VAL A 727 -13.40 15.40 -18.75
N ALA A 728 -12.58 14.49 -19.27
CA ALA A 728 -12.89 13.66 -20.42
C ALA A 728 -13.15 12.20 -20.01
N TRP A 729 -14.24 11.63 -20.49
CA TRP A 729 -14.67 10.28 -20.11
C TRP A 729 -13.71 9.19 -20.59
N THR A 730 -13.26 9.28 -21.84
CA THR A 730 -12.49 8.23 -22.52
C THR A 730 -11.44 8.82 -23.45
N TYR A 731 -10.40 8.05 -23.69
CA TYR A 731 -9.36 8.32 -24.68
C TYR A 731 -9.42 7.29 -25.81
N GLN A 732 -9.27 7.74 -27.06
CA GLN A 732 -9.44 6.95 -28.28
C GLN A 732 -8.39 7.36 -29.33
N ALA A 733 -7.12 6.97 -29.15
CA ALA A 733 -6.03 7.33 -30.08
C ALA A 733 -6.35 6.95 -31.53
N GLU A 734 -6.89 5.74 -31.73
CA GLU A 734 -7.18 5.22 -33.06
C GLU A 734 -8.37 5.89 -33.73
N LYS A 735 -9.12 6.77 -33.05
CA LYS A 735 -10.27 7.45 -33.67
C LYS A 735 -9.89 8.65 -34.54
N GLY A 736 -8.67 9.18 -34.41
CA GLY A 736 -8.20 10.30 -35.21
C GLY A 736 -9.20 11.47 -35.20
N ASN A 737 -9.58 11.96 -36.38
CA ASN A 737 -10.49 13.12 -36.52
C ASN A 737 -11.99 12.76 -36.54
N TYR A 738 -12.36 11.50 -36.37
CA TYR A 738 -13.78 11.14 -36.40
C TYR A 738 -14.48 11.51 -35.09
N PRO A 739 -15.72 12.03 -35.15
CA PRO A 739 -16.50 12.30 -33.96
C PRO A 739 -16.72 11.05 -33.11
N ALA A 740 -16.82 11.22 -31.80
CA ALA A 740 -17.21 10.16 -30.89
C ALA A 740 -18.71 9.82 -31.08
N LEU A 741 -19.18 8.56 -31.08
CA LEU A 741 -20.64 8.28 -31.05
C LEU A 741 -21.17 8.31 -29.61
N GLY A 742 -22.48 8.58 -29.50
CA GLY A 742 -23.18 8.92 -28.26
C GLY A 742 -23.81 10.32 -28.33
N LEU A 743 -24.80 10.60 -27.48
CA LEU A 743 -25.40 11.94 -27.39
C LEU A 743 -24.32 12.94 -26.94
N GLY A 744 -24.01 13.92 -27.80
CA GLY A 744 -22.87 14.84 -27.61
C GLY A 744 -21.64 14.55 -28.48
N GLY A 745 -21.79 13.75 -29.54
CA GLY A 745 -20.77 13.30 -30.49
C GLY A 745 -20.05 14.39 -31.29
N GLY A 746 -19.41 15.33 -30.60
CA GLY A 746 -18.45 16.26 -31.16
C GLY A 746 -17.13 15.57 -31.53
N PRO A 747 -16.20 16.32 -32.15
CA PRO A 747 -14.86 15.83 -32.45
C PRO A 747 -14.12 15.43 -31.17
N LEU A 748 -13.20 14.47 -31.29
CA LEU A 748 -12.25 14.19 -30.23
C LEU A 748 -11.29 15.38 -30.06
N GLN A 749 -11.00 15.72 -28.82
CA GLN A 749 -10.08 16.78 -28.41
C GLN A 749 -8.73 16.15 -28.08
N ASN A 750 -7.78 16.15 -29.03
CA ASN A 750 -6.49 15.46 -28.89
C ASN A 750 -6.63 13.96 -28.54
N GLY A 751 -7.61 13.28 -29.14
CA GLY A 751 -7.92 11.87 -28.87
C GLY A 751 -8.84 11.64 -27.66
N TRP A 752 -9.10 12.67 -26.85
CA TRP A 752 -10.04 12.60 -25.73
C TRP A 752 -11.47 12.89 -26.17
N ARG A 753 -12.42 12.19 -25.55
CA ARG A 753 -13.83 12.53 -25.69
C ARG A 753 -14.12 13.84 -24.95
N GLY A 754 -14.61 14.85 -25.67
CA GLY A 754 -14.97 16.16 -25.11
C GLY A 754 -16.27 16.16 -24.28
N MET A 755 -16.43 15.18 -23.41
CA MET A 755 -17.59 14.95 -22.53
C MET A 755 -17.11 14.30 -21.22
N SER A 756 -17.68 14.69 -20.08
CA SER A 756 -17.29 14.19 -18.76
C SER A 756 -17.63 12.72 -18.51
N GLY A 757 -18.87 12.29 -18.79
CA GLY A 757 -19.31 10.90 -18.62
C GLY A 757 -18.97 10.37 -17.23
N GLU A 758 -18.40 9.17 -17.15
CA GLU A 758 -18.06 8.51 -15.88
C GLU A 758 -16.64 8.81 -15.40
N ALA A 759 -15.93 9.80 -15.96
CA ALA A 759 -14.54 10.08 -15.57
C ALA A 759 -14.36 10.24 -14.05
N ASP A 760 -15.37 10.80 -13.38
CA ASP A 760 -15.38 11.01 -11.94
C ASP A 760 -15.40 9.72 -11.12
N LEU A 761 -15.87 8.60 -11.67
CA LEU A 761 -15.79 7.30 -11.01
C LEU A 761 -14.34 6.87 -10.79
N GLY A 762 -13.50 7.07 -11.80
CA GLY A 762 -12.09 6.74 -11.71
C GLY A 762 -11.32 7.77 -10.89
N LEU A 763 -11.74 9.04 -10.87
CA LEU A 763 -11.20 10.03 -9.92
C LEU A 763 -11.59 9.70 -8.47
N PHE A 764 -12.81 9.20 -8.22
CA PHE A 764 -13.22 8.63 -6.93
C PHE A 764 -12.32 7.46 -6.54
N GLY A 765 -12.00 6.56 -7.47
CA GLY A 765 -11.00 5.52 -7.27
C GLY A 765 -9.62 6.07 -6.91
N ALA A 766 -9.13 7.06 -7.67
CA ALA A 766 -7.81 7.66 -7.52
C ALA A 766 -7.61 8.29 -6.13
N ILE A 767 -8.49 9.19 -5.70
CA ILE A 767 -8.36 9.88 -4.39
C ILE A 767 -8.36 8.91 -3.21
N ARG A 768 -8.95 7.72 -3.37
CA ARG A 768 -8.95 6.69 -2.32
C ARG A 768 -7.62 5.94 -2.23
N ILE A 769 -6.84 5.85 -3.31
CA ILE A 769 -5.57 5.09 -3.34
C ILE A 769 -4.31 5.94 -3.57
N LEU A 770 -4.45 7.21 -3.94
CA LEU A 770 -3.33 8.16 -3.99
C LEU A 770 -2.61 8.21 -2.63
N SER A 771 -1.28 8.14 -2.71
CA SER A 771 -0.38 7.94 -1.58
C SER A 771 1.05 8.29 -1.99
N SER A 772 1.87 8.67 -1.02
CA SER A 772 3.32 8.71 -1.21
C SER A 772 3.89 7.32 -0.99
N ASP A 773 4.54 6.75 -2.01
CA ASP A 773 5.07 5.38 -1.96
C ASP A 773 6.58 5.36 -2.16
N VAL A 774 7.33 5.03 -1.12
CA VAL A 774 8.80 4.89 -1.16
C VAL A 774 9.15 3.44 -1.43
N ALA A 775 10.02 3.20 -2.42
CA ALA A 775 10.51 1.87 -2.78
C ALA A 775 12.01 1.90 -3.12
N ILE A 776 12.68 0.78 -2.89
CA ILE A 776 14.04 0.53 -3.39
C ILE A 776 13.92 -0.24 -4.71
N ASP A 777 13.79 0.48 -5.80
CA ASP A 777 13.64 -0.13 -7.12
C ASP A 777 14.94 -0.81 -7.56
N PRO A 778 14.89 -2.04 -8.11
CA PRO A 778 16.11 -2.78 -8.48
C PRO A 778 16.90 -2.16 -9.65
N ILE A 779 16.29 -1.30 -10.46
CA ILE A 779 16.94 -0.58 -11.57
C ILE A 779 17.29 0.85 -11.15
N PHE A 780 16.37 1.55 -10.47
CA PHE A 780 16.47 2.98 -10.22
C PHE A 780 16.96 3.36 -8.81
N GLY A 781 17.16 2.36 -7.93
CA GLY A 781 17.51 2.56 -6.53
C GLY A 781 16.36 3.17 -5.73
N LEU A 782 16.70 3.92 -4.68
CA LEU A 782 15.72 4.65 -3.89
C LEU A 782 14.92 5.63 -4.76
N TYR A 783 13.60 5.48 -4.73
CA TYR A 783 12.67 6.35 -5.42
C TYR A 783 11.39 6.52 -4.59
N CYS A 784 10.73 7.66 -4.76
CA CYS A 784 9.39 7.84 -4.24
C CYS A 784 8.41 8.20 -5.34
N TYR A 785 7.34 7.41 -5.42
CA TYR A 785 6.20 7.67 -6.26
C TYR A 785 5.26 8.63 -5.52
N GLY A 786 4.95 9.78 -6.12
CA GLY A 786 4.10 10.78 -5.47
C GLY A 786 4.77 11.53 -4.34
N CYS A 787 6.09 11.51 -4.19
CA CYS A 787 6.79 12.29 -3.19
C CYS A 787 8.26 12.52 -3.56
N ASP A 788 8.93 13.42 -2.86
CA ASP A 788 10.40 13.46 -2.85
C ASP A 788 10.90 12.63 -1.66
N VAL A 789 12.03 11.93 -1.83
CA VAL A 789 12.66 11.15 -0.76
C VAL A 789 14.18 11.33 -0.75
N THR A 790 14.75 11.40 0.45
CA THR A 790 16.20 11.29 0.68
C THR A 790 16.46 10.33 1.84
N GLU A 791 17.57 9.60 1.80
CA GLU A 791 18.02 8.77 2.92
C GLU A 791 19.13 9.48 3.68
N SER A 792 18.99 9.57 5.01
CA SER A 792 20.00 10.17 5.88
C SER A 792 19.95 9.56 7.27
N GLY A 793 21.11 9.13 7.79
CA GLY A 793 21.24 8.61 9.16
C GLY A 793 20.33 7.42 9.47
N GLY A 794 20.05 6.54 8.50
CA GLY A 794 19.13 5.40 8.68
C GLY A 794 17.64 5.75 8.64
N ASN A 795 17.28 6.93 8.11
CA ASN A 795 15.90 7.39 7.96
C ASN A 795 15.60 7.79 6.51
N TYR A 796 14.36 7.61 6.09
CA TYR A 796 13.81 8.27 4.92
C TYR A 796 13.18 9.61 5.32
N ILE A 797 13.58 10.68 4.64
CA ILE A 797 12.98 12.02 4.75
C ILE A 797 12.12 12.22 3.51
N ILE A 798 10.83 12.45 3.72
CA ILE A 798 9.77 12.35 2.70
C ILE A 798 8.97 13.64 2.66
N VAL A 799 8.74 14.16 1.44
CA VAL A 799 7.87 15.32 1.19
C VAL A 799 6.79 14.93 0.18
N PRO A 800 5.51 14.85 0.59
CA PRO A 800 4.43 14.34 -0.25
C PRO A 800 4.10 15.28 -1.42
N LYS A 801 3.81 14.68 -2.57
CA LYS A 801 3.34 15.29 -3.83
C LYS A 801 2.18 14.48 -4.45
N ASP A 802 1.59 13.55 -3.70
CA ASP A 802 0.53 12.66 -4.15
C ASP A 802 -0.83 13.37 -4.27
N GLY A 803 -0.92 14.58 -3.71
CA GLY A 803 -2.07 15.49 -3.82
C GLY A 803 -3.09 15.33 -2.71
N VAL A 804 -3.13 14.17 -2.03
CA VAL A 804 -4.03 13.90 -0.92
C VAL A 804 -3.33 14.10 0.42
N ASN A 805 -2.07 13.67 0.52
CA ASN A 805 -1.18 13.85 1.67
C ASN A 805 -1.72 13.24 2.97
N GLN A 806 -2.46 12.13 2.87
CA GLN A 806 -2.99 11.38 4.03
C GLN A 806 -2.43 9.97 4.15
N LYS A 807 -1.68 9.49 3.15
CA LYS A 807 -1.15 8.13 3.09
C LYS A 807 0.34 8.13 2.75
N LEU A 808 1.10 7.33 3.47
CA LEU A 808 2.52 7.08 3.23
C LEU A 808 2.78 5.58 3.30
N ASN A 809 3.43 5.03 2.28
CA ASN A 809 3.85 3.64 2.23
C ASN A 809 5.36 3.55 2.04
N LEU A 810 6.03 2.78 2.91
CA LEU A 810 7.34 2.23 2.61
C LEU A 810 7.12 0.83 2.03
N ILE A 811 7.09 0.73 0.71
CA ILE A 811 6.71 -0.48 -0.05
C ILE A 811 7.68 -1.63 0.28
N THR A 812 8.98 -1.36 0.27
CA THR A 812 10.03 -2.35 0.59
C THR A 812 10.00 -2.78 2.06
N GLN A 813 9.76 -1.84 2.96
CA GLN A 813 9.76 -2.10 4.41
C GLN A 813 8.42 -2.64 4.93
N LYS A 814 7.37 -2.67 4.08
CA LYS A 814 6.00 -3.05 4.39
C LYS A 814 5.43 -2.25 5.57
N LEU A 815 5.69 -0.93 5.59
CA LEU A 815 5.15 0.00 6.57
C LEU A 815 4.14 0.92 5.88
N ASN A 816 2.95 1.07 6.44
CA ASN A 816 1.94 2.03 5.99
C ASN A 816 1.58 2.98 7.14
N MET A 817 1.34 4.24 6.79
CA MET A 817 0.69 5.25 7.63
C MET A 817 -0.52 5.81 6.87
N THR A 818 -1.67 5.86 7.55
CA THR A 818 -2.92 6.43 7.02
C THR A 818 -3.55 7.39 8.05
N MET A 819 -3.91 8.59 7.62
CA MET A 819 -4.59 9.62 8.42
C MET A 819 -6.08 9.65 8.09
N GLU A 820 -6.95 9.85 9.09
CA GLU A 820 -8.41 9.87 8.92
C GLU A 820 -8.95 11.22 8.42
N ARG A 821 -8.27 12.32 8.74
CA ARG A 821 -8.79 13.69 8.56
C ARG A 821 -7.73 14.68 8.08
N ASP A 822 -6.62 14.77 8.82
CA ASP A 822 -5.59 15.78 8.58
C ASP A 822 -4.56 15.29 7.57
N LYS A 823 -3.70 16.22 7.13
CA LYS A 823 -2.63 15.94 6.17
C LYS A 823 -1.28 15.91 6.86
N TYR A 824 -0.28 15.32 6.21
CA TYR A 824 1.12 15.54 6.56
C TYR A 824 1.83 16.33 5.44
N THR A 825 2.80 17.16 5.80
CA THR A 825 3.58 17.97 4.83
C THR A 825 5.05 17.56 4.77
N ALA A 826 5.51 16.79 5.75
CA ALA A 826 6.82 16.15 5.77
C ALA A 826 6.76 14.94 6.68
N ALA A 827 7.57 13.91 6.41
CA ALA A 827 7.76 12.76 7.28
C ALA A 827 9.23 12.33 7.35
N THR A 828 9.66 11.82 8.50
CA THR A 828 10.94 11.14 8.70
C THR A 828 10.64 9.76 9.28
N VAL A 829 10.99 8.70 8.58
CA VAL A 829 10.69 7.32 8.99
C VAL A 829 11.98 6.52 9.07
N ALA A 830 12.25 5.90 10.21
CA ALA A 830 13.43 5.05 10.36
C ALA A 830 13.30 3.76 9.55
N LEU A 831 14.40 3.33 8.93
CA LEU A 831 14.47 2.04 8.23
C LEU A 831 14.20 0.85 9.17
N ALA A 832 14.56 1.00 10.44
CA ALA A 832 14.27 0.03 11.49
C ALA A 832 12.79 0.00 11.92
N LYS A 833 11.95 0.90 11.38
CA LYS A 833 10.50 0.97 11.63
C LYS A 833 10.11 1.22 13.09
N ASN A 834 11.06 1.74 13.88
CA ASN A 834 10.93 2.05 15.30
C ASN A 834 10.81 3.55 15.61
N TYR A 835 10.78 4.39 14.57
CA TYR A 835 10.61 5.82 14.68
C TYR A 835 9.86 6.38 13.47
N VAL A 836 8.86 7.23 13.74
CA VAL A 836 8.16 8.03 12.74
C VAL A 836 8.04 9.45 13.30
N ASN A 837 8.52 10.44 12.58
CA ASN A 837 8.18 11.85 12.79
C ASN A 837 7.41 12.35 11.57
N PHE A 838 6.39 13.19 11.75
CA PHE A 838 5.76 13.89 10.64
C PHE A 838 5.19 15.24 11.07
N THR A 839 5.22 16.19 10.14
CA THR A 839 4.56 17.48 10.31
C THR A 839 3.11 17.34 9.88
N LEU A 840 2.20 17.34 10.85
CA LEU A 840 0.76 17.35 10.63
C LEU A 840 0.30 18.76 10.24
N GLN A 841 -0.57 18.85 9.25
CA GLN A 841 -1.30 20.05 8.86
C GLN A 841 -2.78 19.87 9.16
N SER A 842 -3.31 20.72 10.04
CA SER A 842 -4.72 20.70 10.43
C SER A 842 -5.61 21.05 9.23
N ALA A 843 -6.61 20.21 8.94
CA ALA A 843 -7.61 20.47 7.91
C ALA A 843 -8.58 21.61 8.30
N THR A 844 -8.67 21.93 9.59
CA THR A 844 -9.51 23.02 10.12
C THR A 844 -8.74 23.85 11.14
N PRO A 845 -7.78 24.69 10.70
CA PRO A 845 -7.05 25.59 11.61
C PRO A 845 -8.02 26.47 12.40
N GLY A 846 -7.70 26.73 13.67
CA GLY A 846 -8.56 27.48 14.59
C GLY A 846 -9.60 26.64 15.34
N LYS A 847 -9.77 25.35 15.02
CA LYS A 847 -10.70 24.44 15.73
C LYS A 847 -9.99 23.18 16.24
N ALA A 848 -10.02 22.99 17.55
CA ALA A 848 -9.52 21.77 18.17
C ALA A 848 -10.38 20.55 17.82
N HIS A 849 -9.75 19.41 17.63
CA HIS A 849 -10.41 18.15 17.29
C HIS A 849 -9.49 16.96 17.58
N THR A 850 -10.04 15.74 17.47
CA THR A 850 -9.23 14.51 17.51
C THR A 850 -9.08 13.95 16.11
N THR A 851 -7.87 13.50 15.78
CA THR A 851 -7.56 12.84 14.51
C THR A 851 -6.94 11.47 14.76
N LYS A 852 -7.22 10.52 13.86
CA LYS A 852 -6.66 9.17 13.94
C LYS A 852 -5.57 8.98 12.91
N VAL A 853 -4.47 8.41 13.35
CA VAL A 853 -3.38 7.96 12.48
C VAL A 853 -3.19 6.47 12.72
N THR A 854 -3.33 5.67 11.67
CA THR A 854 -3.16 4.22 11.73
C THR A 854 -1.88 3.84 11.03
N PHE A 855 -1.06 3.05 11.71
CA PHE A 855 0.16 2.47 11.19
C PHE A 855 0.02 0.96 11.05
N THR A 856 0.59 0.38 10.01
CA THR A 856 0.87 -1.07 9.97
C THR A 856 2.35 -1.29 9.68
N GLY A 857 2.92 -2.38 10.21
CA GLY A 857 4.30 -2.75 9.93
C GLY A 857 5.39 -2.07 10.76
N LEU A 858 5.02 -1.26 11.76
CA LEU A 858 5.94 -0.78 12.80
C LEU A 858 6.68 -1.95 13.46
N ALA A 859 7.91 -1.72 13.92
CA ALA A 859 8.62 -2.71 14.72
C ALA A 859 7.84 -2.99 16.01
N ALA A 860 7.77 -4.25 16.45
CA ALA A 860 7.01 -4.61 17.63
C ALA A 860 7.60 -3.95 18.88
N GLY A 861 6.77 -3.32 19.71
CA GLY A 861 7.16 -2.71 20.98
C GLY A 861 6.30 -1.51 21.36
N THR A 862 6.69 -0.84 22.45
CA THR A 862 5.98 0.34 22.99
C THR A 862 6.58 1.62 22.43
N TYR A 863 5.71 2.50 21.94
CA TYR A 863 6.04 3.80 21.37
C TYR A 863 5.48 4.91 22.25
N GLN A 864 6.31 5.90 22.58
CA GLN A 864 5.81 7.20 23.02
C GLN A 864 5.19 7.93 21.84
N VAL A 865 4.06 8.59 22.09
CA VAL A 865 3.43 9.51 21.16
C VAL A 865 3.70 10.91 21.67
N LEU A 866 4.36 11.73 20.87
CA LEU A 866 4.67 13.11 21.18
C LEU A 866 3.98 14.06 20.20
N VAL A 867 3.53 15.20 20.73
CA VAL A 867 3.04 16.35 19.96
C VAL A 867 3.87 17.54 20.38
N ASP A 868 4.56 18.18 19.43
CA ASP A 868 5.49 19.30 19.66
C ASP A 868 6.51 18.99 20.77
N ASN A 869 7.09 17.79 20.73
CA ASN A 869 8.01 17.21 21.73
C ASN A 869 7.43 16.97 23.14
N ALA A 870 6.14 17.23 23.38
CA ALA A 870 5.49 16.84 24.63
C ALA A 870 4.93 15.42 24.51
N VAL A 871 5.23 14.55 25.47
CA VAL A 871 4.64 13.20 25.53
C VAL A 871 3.14 13.32 25.84
N VAL A 872 2.29 12.87 24.91
CA VAL A 872 0.82 12.90 25.05
C VAL A 872 0.23 11.51 25.32
N GLY A 873 1.02 10.45 25.15
CA GLY A 873 0.59 9.08 25.42
C GLY A 873 1.58 8.03 24.95
N SER A 874 1.15 6.78 24.93
CA SER A 874 1.91 5.65 24.41
C SER A 874 1.02 4.65 23.68
N VAL A 875 1.56 3.96 22.69
CA VAL A 875 0.88 2.87 21.95
C VAL A 875 1.78 1.65 21.84
N ASN A 876 1.19 0.46 21.79
CA ASN A 876 1.92 -0.79 21.56
C ASN A 876 1.70 -1.25 20.11
N ALA A 877 2.78 -1.47 19.38
CA ALA A 877 2.74 -2.10 18.07
C ALA A 877 3.05 -3.59 18.18
N THR A 878 2.32 -4.41 17.45
CA THR A 878 2.58 -5.85 17.28
C THR A 878 3.12 -6.11 15.88
N THR A 879 3.89 -7.18 15.71
CA THR A 879 4.48 -7.56 14.42
C THR A 879 3.39 -7.69 13.35
N GLY A 880 3.46 -6.83 12.33
CA GLY A 880 2.50 -6.83 11.20
C GLY A 880 1.09 -6.33 11.54
N GLY A 881 0.81 -5.99 12.81
CA GLY A 881 -0.49 -5.52 13.25
C GLY A 881 -0.73 -4.03 12.95
N ALA A 882 -2.01 -3.65 12.95
CA ALA A 882 -2.41 -2.25 12.92
C ALA A 882 -2.26 -1.61 14.30
N THR A 883 -1.67 -0.41 14.33
CA THR A 883 -1.50 0.43 15.52
C THR A 883 -2.18 1.76 15.26
N THR A 884 -3.27 2.06 15.95
CA THR A 884 -4.00 3.33 15.80
C THR A 884 -3.65 4.28 16.95
N VAL A 885 -3.26 5.49 16.59
CA VAL A 885 -3.00 6.60 17.51
C VAL A 885 -4.15 7.60 17.38
N ASN A 886 -4.78 7.95 18.51
CA ASN A 886 -5.71 9.07 18.59
C ASN A 886 -4.94 10.30 19.07
N LEU A 887 -4.90 11.35 18.25
CA LEU A 887 -4.17 12.58 18.52
C LEU A 887 -5.17 13.72 18.80
N GLY A 888 -5.04 14.35 19.97
CA GLY A 888 -5.74 15.60 20.27
C GLY A 888 -5.01 16.76 19.63
N ILE A 889 -5.62 17.39 18.63
CA ILE A 889 -5.08 18.50 17.85
C ILE A 889 -5.75 19.78 18.33
N GLY A 890 -4.96 20.78 18.73
CA GLY A 890 -5.45 22.09 19.17
C GLY A 890 -5.87 23.00 18.01
N THR A 891 -5.76 24.32 18.19
CA THR A 891 -6.17 25.32 17.19
C THR A 891 -5.07 25.78 16.23
N ALA A 892 -3.81 25.40 16.45
CA ALA A 892 -2.70 25.74 15.56
C ALA A 892 -2.86 25.09 14.17
N PRO A 893 -2.28 25.70 13.12
CA PRO A 893 -2.38 25.17 11.76
C PRO A 893 -1.51 23.90 11.53
N SER A 894 -0.51 23.66 12.37
CA SER A 894 0.43 22.54 12.20
C SER A 894 1.04 22.09 13.53
N TYR A 895 1.47 20.82 13.58
CA TYR A 895 2.05 20.14 14.74
C TYR A 895 3.16 19.18 14.31
N ASP A 896 4.20 19.02 15.13
CA ASP A 896 5.23 18.00 14.98
C ASP A 896 4.82 16.74 15.77
N ILE A 897 4.59 15.63 15.06
CA ILE A 897 4.09 14.38 15.66
C ILE A 897 5.17 13.31 15.60
N LYS A 898 5.53 12.74 16.76
CA LYS A 898 6.53 11.67 16.85
C LYS A 898 5.96 10.41 17.47
N LEU A 899 6.25 9.28 16.85
CA LEU A 899 6.19 7.95 17.43
C LEU A 899 7.62 7.46 17.62
N GLN A 900 8.05 7.28 18.87
CA GLN A 900 9.40 6.84 19.20
C GLN A 900 9.35 5.59 20.08
N GLN A 901 9.97 4.50 19.63
CA GLN A 901 10.05 3.26 20.40
C GLN A 901 10.97 3.44 21.62
N GLY A 902 10.51 3.00 22.80
CA GLY A 902 11.20 3.17 24.09
C GLY A 902 10.35 3.93 25.11
N GLY A 903 10.32 3.47 26.36
CA GLY A 903 9.36 3.90 27.38
C GLY A 903 9.67 5.24 28.04
N VAL A 904 8.61 5.92 28.50
CA VAL A 904 8.69 6.99 29.51
C VAL A 904 9.20 6.32 30.80
N SER A 905 10.29 6.80 31.39
CA SER A 905 10.55 6.48 32.78
C SER A 905 9.42 7.13 33.59
N LEU A 906 8.51 6.33 34.16
CA LEU A 906 7.64 6.85 35.21
C LEU A 906 8.53 7.53 36.26
N PRO A 907 8.15 8.69 36.81
CA PRO A 907 8.85 9.24 37.96
C PRO A 907 8.98 8.15 39.02
N GLU A 908 10.19 7.99 39.57
CA GLU A 908 10.50 6.90 40.49
C GLU A 908 9.50 6.88 41.66
N GLN A 909 9.17 8.05 42.20
CA GLN A 909 8.11 8.26 43.17
C GLN A 909 6.90 8.90 42.48
N LEU A 910 5.77 8.17 42.44
CA LEU A 910 4.53 8.59 41.78
C LEU A 910 3.67 9.52 42.63
N VAL A 911 3.74 9.41 43.95
CA VAL A 911 3.09 10.30 44.92
C VAL A 911 3.76 10.19 46.28
N ARG A 912 3.80 11.29 47.04
CA ARG A 912 4.16 11.31 48.46
C ARG A 912 3.27 12.28 49.23
N TYR A 913 2.52 11.78 50.20
CA TYR A 913 1.76 12.59 51.15
C TYR A 913 2.43 12.54 52.52
N PRO A 914 3.24 13.55 52.88
CA PRO A 914 3.84 13.64 54.20
C PRO A 914 2.85 14.15 55.26
N PHE A 915 1.68 14.65 54.86
CA PHE A 915 0.67 15.24 55.75
C PHE A 915 1.20 16.35 56.67
N SER A 916 2.22 17.10 56.22
CA SER A 916 2.89 18.15 57.00
C SER A 916 2.00 19.36 57.34
N GLU A 917 0.80 19.45 56.77
CA GLU A 917 -0.13 20.54 57.01
C GLU A 917 -0.67 20.52 58.45
N SER A 918 -0.89 21.70 59.04
CA SER A 918 -1.42 21.83 60.41
C SER A 918 -2.95 21.92 60.49
N ASN A 919 -3.61 22.26 59.38
CA ASN A 919 -5.08 22.37 59.25
C ASN A 919 -5.46 22.40 57.75
N GLY A 920 -6.77 22.37 57.47
CA GLY A 920 -7.31 22.42 56.10
C GLY A 920 -7.85 21.08 55.60
N THR A 921 -8.27 21.06 54.33
CA THR A 921 -8.92 19.89 53.69
C THR A 921 -8.10 19.31 52.53
N SER A 922 -6.82 19.66 52.41
CA SER A 922 -5.94 19.22 51.33
C SER A 922 -4.57 18.83 51.87
N THR A 923 -3.95 17.81 51.29
CA THR A 923 -2.54 17.45 51.53
C THR A 923 -1.77 17.51 50.22
N ALA A 924 -0.62 18.20 50.24
CA ALA A 924 0.21 18.40 49.07
C ALA A 924 0.99 17.13 48.71
N ASP A 925 1.17 16.91 47.40
CA ASP A 925 2.05 15.87 46.89
C ASP A 925 3.51 16.35 46.88
N ALA A 926 4.31 15.82 47.81
CA ALA A 926 5.73 16.13 47.96
C ALA A 926 6.63 15.42 46.93
N SER A 927 6.08 14.59 46.04
CA SER A 927 6.86 13.97 44.95
C SER A 927 7.12 14.93 43.78
N GLY A 928 6.42 16.06 43.72
CA GLY A 928 6.51 17.04 42.63
C GLY A 928 5.59 16.76 41.44
N ASN A 929 4.77 15.70 41.49
CA ASN A 929 3.89 15.30 40.38
C ASN A 929 2.48 15.92 40.42
N GLY A 930 2.23 16.86 41.35
CA GLY A 930 0.99 17.63 41.41
C GLY A 930 -0.26 16.83 41.80
N LYS A 931 -0.11 15.63 42.39
CA LYS A 931 -1.24 14.76 42.73
C LYS A 931 -1.84 15.09 44.11
N THR A 932 -2.32 16.31 44.33
CA THR A 932 -2.88 16.75 45.62
C THR A 932 -4.02 15.83 46.13
N GLY A 933 -3.96 15.44 47.40
CA GLY A 933 -5.01 14.66 48.07
C GLY A 933 -6.01 15.55 48.81
N THR A 934 -7.27 15.13 48.90
CA THR A 934 -8.36 15.88 49.56
C THR A 934 -8.88 15.11 50.77
N LEU A 935 -8.87 15.73 51.95
CA LEU A 935 -9.47 15.19 53.17
C LEU A 935 -10.99 15.38 53.11
N ASN A 936 -11.75 14.33 53.44
CA ASN A 936 -13.21 14.30 53.36
C ASN A 936 -13.83 13.87 54.69
N GLY A 937 -15.05 14.35 54.96
CA GLY A 937 -15.82 13.98 56.15
C GLY A 937 -15.09 14.34 57.44
N GLY A 938 -14.92 13.37 58.34
CA GLY A 938 -14.23 13.56 59.62
C GLY A 938 -12.70 13.39 59.59
N ALA A 939 -12.06 13.50 58.42
CA ALA A 939 -10.61 13.48 58.31
C ALA A 939 -9.99 14.82 58.75
N THR A 940 -8.98 14.79 59.60
CA THR A 940 -8.30 15.98 60.14
C THR A 940 -6.79 15.77 60.22
N PHE A 941 -6.01 16.84 60.32
CA PHE A 941 -4.59 16.75 60.65
C PHE A 941 -4.38 16.64 62.17
N SER A 942 -3.40 15.84 62.58
CA SER A 942 -3.05 15.59 63.98
C SER A 942 -1.56 15.27 64.11
N ALA A 943 -1.01 15.21 65.33
CA ALA A 943 0.38 14.82 65.52
C ALA A 943 0.66 13.39 64.99
N GLY A 944 1.65 13.27 64.12
CA GLY A 944 2.00 12.07 63.37
C GLY A 944 3.14 11.25 63.98
N GLN A 945 3.68 10.33 63.18
CA GLN A 945 4.93 9.61 63.50
C GLN A 945 6.13 10.55 63.33
N SER A 946 6.09 11.42 62.31
CA SER A 946 7.08 12.46 62.08
C SER A 946 6.39 13.74 61.64
N GLY A 947 6.22 14.69 62.56
CA GLY A 947 5.45 15.92 62.29
C GLY A 947 3.95 15.68 62.44
N ASN A 948 3.19 15.82 61.35
CA ASN A 948 1.74 15.68 61.33
C ASN A 948 1.32 14.45 60.50
N ALA A 949 0.13 13.94 60.77
CA ALA A 949 -0.50 12.81 60.09
C ALA A 949 -1.98 13.11 59.84
N VAL A 950 -2.60 12.39 58.90
CA VAL A 950 -4.06 12.41 58.76
C VAL A 950 -4.69 11.49 59.80
N ALA A 951 -5.56 12.04 60.65
CA ALA A 951 -6.44 11.31 61.56
C ALA A 951 -7.79 11.04 60.91
N LEU A 952 -8.20 9.78 60.95
CA LEU A 952 -9.44 9.26 60.40
C LEU A 952 -10.31 8.70 61.54
N ASN A 953 -11.55 9.19 61.63
CA ASN A 953 -12.42 8.99 62.80
C ASN A 953 -13.20 7.66 62.82
N GLY A 954 -13.02 6.79 61.82
CA GLY A 954 -13.72 5.50 61.73
C GLY A 954 -15.20 5.55 61.33
N THR A 955 -15.79 6.72 61.06
CA THR A 955 -17.22 6.83 60.69
C THR A 955 -17.44 7.40 59.29
N ASN A 956 -16.74 8.48 58.93
CA ASN A 956 -16.86 9.12 57.61
C ASN A 956 -15.57 9.83 57.14
N GLY A 957 -14.48 9.79 57.91
CA GLY A 957 -13.20 10.40 57.56
C GLY A 957 -12.39 9.54 56.58
N TYR A 958 -11.97 10.12 55.46
CA TYR A 958 -11.07 9.49 54.48
C TYR A 958 -10.36 10.54 53.61
N VAL A 959 -9.32 10.14 52.87
CA VAL A 959 -8.64 10.99 51.87
C VAL A 959 -8.96 10.50 50.46
N SER A 960 -9.32 11.40 49.55
CA SER A 960 -9.43 11.14 48.11
C SER A 960 -8.15 11.51 47.38
N MET A 961 -7.66 10.60 46.56
CA MET A 961 -6.51 10.81 45.67
C MET A 961 -7.00 11.01 44.22
N PRO A 962 -6.26 11.76 43.38
CA PRO A 962 -6.62 11.98 41.97
C PRO A 962 -6.73 10.68 41.16
N SER A 963 -7.39 10.74 40.00
CA SER A 963 -7.46 9.63 39.07
C SER A 963 -6.07 9.22 38.56
N GLY A 964 -5.92 7.95 38.19
CA GLY A 964 -4.68 7.39 37.66
C GLY A 964 -3.49 7.44 38.62
N ILE A 965 -3.73 7.41 39.94
CA ILE A 965 -2.70 7.59 40.99
C ILE A 965 -1.47 6.68 40.82
N ALA A 966 -1.68 5.45 40.31
CA ALA A 966 -0.66 4.44 40.02
C ALA A 966 -0.72 3.89 38.57
N ASN A 967 -1.29 4.66 37.62
CA ASN A 967 -1.51 4.20 36.24
C ASN A 967 -0.18 3.89 35.52
N GLY A 968 -0.17 2.81 34.73
CA GLY A 968 0.99 2.39 33.93
C GLY A 968 2.12 1.69 34.70
N ALA A 969 2.03 1.59 36.03
CA ALA A 969 3.04 0.90 36.83
C ALA A 969 2.91 -0.63 36.73
N THR A 970 3.92 -1.30 36.17
CA THR A 970 4.01 -2.77 36.09
C THR A 970 4.71 -3.37 37.31
N ASP A 971 5.67 -2.64 37.86
CA ASP A 971 6.25 -2.84 39.20
C ASP A 971 5.80 -1.69 40.11
N VAL A 972 5.66 -1.94 41.41
CA VAL A 972 5.18 -0.91 42.33
C VAL A 972 5.68 -1.12 43.76
N THR A 973 5.82 -0.02 44.51
CA THR A 973 5.87 -0.04 45.98
C THR A 973 4.84 0.91 46.55
N ILE A 974 4.00 0.47 47.48
CA ILE A 974 3.10 1.32 48.26
C ILE A 974 3.48 1.23 49.72
N ALA A 975 3.81 2.34 50.37
CA ALA A 975 4.27 2.38 51.75
C ALA A 975 3.62 3.50 52.56
N ALA A 976 3.44 3.28 53.87
CA ALA A 976 2.93 4.28 54.79
C ALA A 976 3.27 3.96 56.24
N TRP A 977 3.31 4.98 57.09
CA TRP A 977 3.18 4.82 58.53
C TRP A 977 1.71 4.76 58.90
N VAL A 978 1.32 3.80 59.74
CA VAL A 978 -0.07 3.54 60.12
C VAL A 978 -0.17 3.28 61.62
N LYS A 979 -1.13 3.94 62.27
CA LYS A 979 -1.51 3.69 63.67
C LYS A 979 -3.01 3.50 63.77
N ALA A 980 -3.45 2.26 63.94
CA ALA A 980 -4.87 1.96 64.10
C ALA A 980 -5.31 2.21 65.55
N ASN A 981 -6.40 2.95 65.77
CA ASN A 981 -7.01 3.11 67.10
C ASN A 981 -7.87 1.90 67.46
N SER A 982 -8.59 1.37 66.47
CA SER A 982 -9.40 0.16 66.55
C SER A 982 -9.40 -0.55 65.20
N LEU A 983 -9.61 -1.86 65.20
CA LEU A 983 -9.71 -2.64 63.97
C LEU A 983 -11.13 -3.19 63.81
N SER A 984 -11.71 -2.90 62.65
CA SER A 984 -12.97 -3.48 62.20
C SER A 984 -12.69 -4.33 60.96
N ASN A 985 -13.40 -5.45 60.81
CA ASN A 985 -13.27 -6.30 59.62
C ASN A 985 -13.51 -5.47 58.35
N TRP A 986 -12.63 -5.65 57.37
CA TRP A 986 -12.67 -5.03 56.04
C TRP A 986 -12.36 -3.53 55.97
N THR A 987 -11.90 -2.93 57.07
CA THR A 987 -11.37 -1.57 57.00
C THR A 987 -10.13 -1.50 56.10
N ARG A 988 -9.92 -0.38 55.39
CA ARG A 988 -8.83 -0.22 54.41
C ARG A 988 -7.86 0.86 54.86
N ILE A 989 -6.55 0.58 54.79
CA ILE A 989 -5.51 1.60 54.86
C ILE A 989 -5.53 2.41 53.56
N PHE A 990 -5.50 1.73 52.42
CA PHE A 990 -5.77 2.29 51.10
C PHE A 990 -6.64 1.34 50.27
N ASP A 991 -7.36 1.91 49.30
CA ASP A 991 -8.13 1.20 48.29
C ASP A 991 -8.11 2.03 46.98
N ILE A 992 -7.68 1.42 45.87
CA ILE A 992 -7.40 2.09 44.58
C ILE A 992 -8.06 1.28 43.46
N GLY A 993 -9.00 1.87 42.74
CA GLY A 993 -9.74 1.15 41.70
C GLY A 993 -10.72 1.99 40.88
N THR A 994 -11.66 1.30 40.22
CA THR A 994 -12.79 1.92 39.50
C THR A 994 -14.16 1.47 40.05
N GLY A 995 -14.17 0.66 41.11
CA GLY A 995 -15.38 0.08 41.70
C GLY A 995 -15.13 -1.31 42.28
N THR A 996 -16.18 -2.00 42.71
CA THR A 996 -16.12 -3.31 43.41
C THR A 996 -15.73 -4.51 42.53
N SER A 997 -15.44 -4.30 41.25
CA SER A 997 -14.99 -5.36 40.33
C SER A 997 -13.53 -5.21 39.92
N ASN A 998 -12.91 -4.05 40.17
CA ASN A 998 -11.58 -3.72 39.67
C ASN A 998 -10.87 -2.79 40.66
N TYR A 999 -10.03 -3.35 41.52
CA TYR A 999 -9.37 -2.62 42.62
C TYR A 999 -8.12 -3.34 43.14
N MET A 1000 -7.32 -2.60 43.91
CA MET A 1000 -6.35 -3.13 44.86
C MET A 1000 -6.46 -2.43 46.21
N PHE A 1001 -6.24 -3.16 47.30
CA PHE A 1001 -6.31 -2.60 48.65
C PHE A 1001 -5.25 -3.16 49.60
N LEU A 1002 -5.04 -2.48 50.72
CA LEU A 1002 -4.38 -3.01 51.92
C LEU A 1002 -5.32 -2.90 53.12
N SER A 1003 -5.61 -4.03 53.79
CA SER A 1003 -6.46 -4.10 54.97
C SER A 1003 -5.70 -4.67 56.17
N PRO A 1004 -5.72 -4.00 57.34
CA PRO A 1004 -5.10 -4.50 58.57
C PRO A 1004 -5.93 -5.61 59.24
N GLN A 1005 -7.20 -5.80 58.83
CA GLN A 1005 -8.08 -6.85 59.33
C GLN A 1005 -9.07 -7.32 58.25
N PRO A 1006 -8.66 -8.17 57.29
CA PRO A 1006 -9.44 -8.62 56.13
C PRO A 1006 -10.41 -9.76 56.49
N GLY A 1007 -11.32 -9.54 57.44
CA GLY A 1007 -12.25 -10.58 57.92
C GLY A 1007 -11.60 -11.64 58.84
N GLY A 1008 -10.36 -11.41 59.28
CA GLY A 1008 -9.56 -12.27 60.14
C GLY A 1008 -8.27 -11.56 60.57
N ALA A 1009 -7.44 -12.22 61.38
CA ALA A 1009 -6.19 -11.62 61.86
C ALA A 1009 -5.17 -11.42 60.73
N GLY A 1010 -4.52 -10.26 60.73
CA GLY A 1010 -3.31 -9.97 59.97
C GLY A 1010 -3.52 -9.23 58.66
N LEU A 1011 -2.44 -8.57 58.23
CA LEU A 1011 -2.45 -7.62 57.12
C LEU A 1011 -2.65 -8.36 55.77
N ARG A 1012 -3.50 -7.84 54.88
CA ARG A 1012 -3.69 -8.38 53.52
C ARG A 1012 -3.66 -7.29 52.47
N PHE A 1013 -2.78 -7.49 51.49
CA PHE A 1013 -2.89 -6.85 50.19
C PHE A 1013 -3.67 -7.75 49.23
N ALA A 1014 -4.55 -7.17 48.41
CA ALA A 1014 -5.23 -7.89 47.34
C ALA A 1014 -5.36 -7.01 46.09
N ILE A 1015 -5.36 -7.64 44.91
CA ILE A 1015 -5.61 -6.99 43.61
C ILE A 1015 -6.51 -7.89 42.73
N THR A 1016 -7.44 -7.28 41.99
CA THR A 1016 -8.40 -8.00 41.14
C THR A 1016 -8.90 -7.14 39.98
N THR A 1017 -9.19 -7.77 38.84
CA THR A 1017 -9.97 -7.22 37.72
C THR A 1017 -11.32 -7.94 37.54
N GLY A 1018 -11.65 -8.89 38.44
CA GLY A 1018 -12.85 -9.72 38.39
C GLY A 1018 -13.67 -9.74 39.69
N GLY A 1019 -13.46 -8.75 40.57
CA GLY A 1019 -14.13 -8.64 41.88
C GLY A 1019 -13.58 -9.57 42.96
N ASN A 1020 -14.26 -9.59 44.11
CA ASN A 1020 -13.79 -10.23 45.36
C ASN A 1020 -13.51 -11.73 45.26
N GLY A 1021 -14.20 -12.46 44.37
CA GLY A 1021 -13.99 -13.89 44.14
C GLY A 1021 -12.72 -14.23 43.35
N ALA A 1022 -12.06 -13.23 42.75
CA ALA A 1022 -10.90 -13.39 41.86
C ALA A 1022 -9.64 -12.68 42.38
N GLU A 1023 -9.60 -12.31 43.66
CA GLU A 1023 -8.47 -11.58 44.26
C GLU A 1023 -7.18 -12.41 44.30
N GLN A 1024 -6.09 -11.80 43.85
CA GLN A 1024 -4.74 -12.27 44.12
C GLN A 1024 -4.24 -11.62 45.40
N GLN A 1025 -3.83 -12.43 46.38
CA GLN A 1025 -3.65 -11.98 47.75
C GLN A 1025 -2.21 -12.18 48.26
N ILE A 1026 -1.73 -11.23 49.06
CA ILE A 1026 -0.54 -11.38 49.92
C ILE A 1026 -1.04 -11.20 51.34
N HIS A 1027 -0.97 -12.25 52.16
CA HIS A 1027 -1.61 -12.28 53.47
C HIS A 1027 -0.62 -12.67 54.56
N SER A 1028 -0.46 -11.79 55.55
CA SER A 1028 0.24 -12.08 56.80
C SER A 1028 -0.75 -12.61 57.84
N THR A 1029 -0.31 -13.55 58.68
CA THR A 1029 -1.10 -14.15 59.76
C THR A 1029 -0.92 -13.43 61.10
N ALA A 1030 0.07 -12.55 61.22
CA ALA A 1030 0.33 -11.80 62.45
C ALA A 1030 -0.67 -10.65 62.60
N ALA A 1031 -1.39 -10.60 63.73
CA ALA A 1031 -2.36 -9.54 64.01
C ALA A 1031 -1.72 -8.15 63.95
N PHE A 1032 -2.41 -7.19 63.34
CA PHE A 1032 -1.95 -5.80 63.31
C PHE A 1032 -2.20 -5.14 64.68
N PRO A 1033 -1.19 -4.53 65.32
CA PRO A 1033 -1.38 -3.96 66.65
C PRO A 1033 -2.13 -2.63 66.59
N THR A 1034 -2.92 -2.34 67.63
CA THR A 1034 -3.58 -1.05 67.81
C THR A 1034 -2.77 -0.13 68.72
N GLY A 1035 -2.96 1.18 68.61
CA GLY A 1035 -2.37 2.19 69.48
C GLY A 1035 -0.87 2.45 69.26
N VAL A 1036 -0.21 1.75 68.33
CA VAL A 1036 1.22 1.92 68.02
C VAL A 1036 1.42 2.20 66.54
N TRP A 1037 2.44 2.99 66.21
CA TRP A 1037 2.85 3.24 64.83
C TRP A 1037 3.55 2.01 64.25
N LYS A 1038 3.18 1.65 63.03
CA LYS A 1038 3.82 0.62 62.21
C LYS A 1038 4.10 1.15 60.82
N HIS A 1039 5.28 0.89 60.29
CA HIS A 1039 5.56 1.15 58.88
C HIS A 1039 5.12 -0.07 58.08
N VAL A 1040 4.24 0.11 57.09
CA VAL A 1040 3.77 -0.97 56.20
C VAL A 1040 4.20 -0.70 54.78
N ALA A 1041 4.59 -1.74 54.04
CA ALA A 1041 4.87 -1.61 52.61
C ALA A 1041 4.45 -2.85 51.82
N VAL A 1042 3.99 -2.65 50.59
CA VAL A 1042 3.72 -3.69 49.59
C VAL A 1042 4.61 -3.44 48.38
N THR A 1043 5.33 -4.46 47.90
CA THR A 1043 6.07 -4.40 46.62
C THR A 1043 5.55 -5.44 45.65
N ILE A 1044 5.39 -5.09 44.37
CA ILE A 1044 5.18 -6.05 43.27
C ILE A 1044 6.32 -5.87 42.27
N ALA A 1045 7.06 -6.94 42.00
CA ALA A 1045 8.15 -7.01 41.02
C ALA A 1045 7.92 -8.21 40.10
N GLY A 1046 7.63 -7.97 38.83
CA GLY A 1046 7.20 -9.04 37.91
C GLY A 1046 6.02 -9.82 38.48
N SER A 1047 6.18 -11.13 38.72
CA SER A 1047 5.11 -11.96 39.32
C SER A 1047 5.14 -12.06 40.85
N THR A 1048 6.08 -11.38 41.51
CA THR A 1048 6.32 -11.56 42.95
C THR A 1048 5.84 -10.35 43.74
N GLY A 1049 4.82 -10.57 44.58
CA GLY A 1049 4.35 -9.64 45.60
C GLY A 1049 4.98 -9.91 46.96
N ARG A 1050 5.36 -8.87 47.71
CA ARG A 1050 5.88 -8.96 49.09
C ARG A 1050 5.22 -7.91 49.98
N LEU A 1051 4.99 -8.27 51.24
CA LEU A 1051 4.41 -7.43 52.27
C LEU A 1051 5.39 -7.26 53.42
N TYR A 1052 5.60 -6.03 53.88
CA TYR A 1052 6.55 -5.66 54.93
C TYR A 1052 5.86 -4.93 56.08
N VAL A 1053 6.37 -5.15 57.29
CA VAL A 1053 6.04 -4.40 58.51
C VAL A 1053 7.35 -4.03 59.22
N ASP A 1054 7.53 -2.75 59.54
CA ASP A 1054 8.71 -2.20 60.22
C ASP A 1054 10.04 -2.60 59.55
N GLY A 1055 10.07 -2.57 58.21
CA GLY A 1055 11.24 -2.94 57.42
C GLY A 1055 11.40 -4.45 57.16
N VAL A 1056 10.65 -5.31 57.85
CA VAL A 1056 10.77 -6.78 57.77
C VAL A 1056 9.69 -7.36 56.88
N GLN A 1057 10.05 -8.26 55.95
CA GLN A 1057 9.08 -8.97 55.13
C GLN A 1057 8.26 -9.95 55.98
N VAL A 1058 6.93 -9.79 55.98
CA VAL A 1058 5.99 -10.62 56.76
C VAL A 1058 5.17 -11.60 55.91
N ALA A 1059 5.07 -11.38 54.60
CA ALA A 1059 4.40 -12.30 53.67
C ALA A 1059 4.88 -12.09 52.22
N ALA A 1060 4.68 -13.08 51.35
CA ALA A 1060 4.96 -12.98 49.92
C ALA A 1060 4.03 -13.90 49.10
N ASN A 1061 3.82 -13.56 47.83
CA ASN A 1061 3.13 -14.38 46.84
C ASN A 1061 3.90 -14.29 45.51
N ALA A 1062 4.42 -15.42 45.02
CA ALA A 1062 5.22 -15.49 43.79
C ALA A 1062 4.38 -15.64 42.49
N SER A 1063 3.05 -15.74 42.64
CA SER A 1063 2.09 -16.00 41.56
C SER A 1063 1.13 -14.83 41.36
N MET A 1064 1.62 -13.60 41.56
CA MET A 1064 0.88 -12.38 41.21
C MET A 1064 0.95 -12.20 39.69
N THR A 1065 -0.17 -12.33 38.98
CA THR A 1065 -0.23 -12.04 37.53
C THR A 1065 -0.86 -10.69 37.23
N LEU A 1066 -1.43 -10.03 38.25
CA LEU A 1066 -1.99 -8.68 38.16
C LEU A 1066 -1.08 -7.66 38.87
N ASN A 1067 -1.03 -6.45 38.31
CA ASN A 1067 -0.29 -5.30 38.83
C ASN A 1067 -1.12 -4.01 38.64
N PRO A 1068 -0.71 -2.84 39.16
CA PRO A 1068 -1.50 -1.61 39.04
C PRO A 1068 -1.89 -1.24 37.60
N SER A 1069 -1.02 -1.47 36.61
CA SER A 1069 -1.35 -1.22 35.20
C SER A 1069 -2.51 -2.08 34.68
N SER A 1070 -2.74 -3.26 35.28
CA SER A 1070 -3.87 -4.14 34.96
C SER A 1070 -5.23 -3.53 35.33
N LEU A 1071 -5.26 -2.56 36.24
CA LEU A 1071 -6.50 -1.89 36.67
C LEU A 1071 -6.92 -0.75 35.73
N GLY A 1072 -6.07 -0.35 34.78
CA GLY A 1072 -6.31 0.78 33.88
C GLY A 1072 -6.35 2.13 34.60
N ASN A 1073 -7.12 3.09 34.06
CA ASN A 1073 -7.25 4.42 34.65
C ASN A 1073 -8.22 4.41 35.86
N THR A 1074 -7.68 4.27 37.06
CA THR A 1074 -8.43 4.21 38.33
C THR A 1074 -9.05 5.56 38.70
N THR A 1075 -10.34 5.60 39.06
CA THR A 1075 -11.10 6.83 39.35
C THR A 1075 -11.59 6.92 40.81
N GLN A 1076 -11.44 5.85 41.59
CA GLN A 1076 -11.87 5.76 42.99
C GLN A 1076 -10.67 5.35 43.84
N ASN A 1077 -9.92 6.35 44.32
CA ASN A 1077 -8.64 6.16 44.98
C ASN A 1077 -8.68 6.78 46.37
N TRP A 1078 -8.64 5.98 47.42
CA TRP A 1078 -8.88 6.43 48.79
C TRP A 1078 -7.87 5.91 49.80
N LEU A 1079 -7.59 6.73 50.82
CA LEU A 1079 -7.01 6.30 52.08
C LEU A 1079 -8.12 6.25 53.13
N GLY A 1080 -8.23 5.13 53.84
CA GLY A 1080 -9.21 4.97 54.93
C GLY A 1080 -10.63 4.59 54.55
N ARG A 1081 -10.92 4.36 53.27
CA ARG A 1081 -12.26 4.02 52.75
C ARG A 1081 -12.18 2.85 51.78
N SER A 1082 -13.21 1.99 51.82
CA SER A 1082 -13.36 0.83 50.93
C SER A 1082 -14.15 1.16 49.66
N GLN A 1083 -13.84 0.45 48.58
CA GLN A 1083 -14.67 0.37 47.37
C GLN A 1083 -16.06 -0.19 47.64
N PHE A 1084 -16.23 -0.99 48.70
CA PHE A 1084 -17.52 -1.55 49.11
C PHE A 1084 -18.19 -0.64 50.14
N ALA A 1085 -19.36 -0.10 49.79
CA ALA A 1085 -20.07 0.88 50.62
C ALA A 1085 -20.48 0.38 52.02
N GLY A 1086 -20.58 -0.95 52.21
CA GLY A 1086 -20.91 -1.57 53.50
C GLY A 1086 -19.71 -1.80 54.43
N ASP A 1087 -18.48 -1.63 53.95
CA ASP A 1087 -17.28 -1.82 54.76
C ASP A 1087 -17.02 -0.58 55.65
N PRO A 1088 -16.48 -0.78 56.87
CA PRO A 1088 -16.23 0.31 57.82
C PRO A 1088 -15.03 1.19 57.41
N TYR A 1089 -15.11 2.48 57.73
CA TYR A 1089 -14.00 3.43 57.57
C TYR A 1089 -12.85 3.12 58.54
N PHE A 1090 -11.64 3.51 58.18
CA PHE A 1090 -10.46 3.34 59.03
C PHE A 1090 -10.51 4.28 60.23
N ASN A 1091 -10.32 3.72 61.43
CA ASN A 1091 -10.19 4.47 62.67
C ASN A 1091 -8.72 4.47 63.11
N GLY A 1092 -8.01 5.56 62.85
CA GLY A 1092 -6.58 5.63 63.10
C GLY A 1092 -5.91 6.82 62.44
N GLN A 1093 -4.59 6.76 62.35
CA GLN A 1093 -3.75 7.78 61.73
C GLN A 1093 -2.90 7.16 60.61
N ILE A 1094 -2.70 7.90 59.53
CA ILE A 1094 -1.80 7.55 58.42
C ILE A 1094 -0.82 8.70 58.22
N ASP A 1095 0.46 8.37 58.07
CA ASP A 1095 1.56 9.33 57.90
C ASP A 1095 2.47 8.86 56.75
N ASP A 1096 3.10 9.82 56.05
CA ASP A 1096 4.07 9.61 54.96
C ASP A 1096 3.68 8.53 53.93
N PHE A 1097 2.48 8.64 53.36
CA PHE A 1097 1.99 7.70 52.33
C PHE A 1097 2.72 7.90 51.00
N ARG A 1098 3.22 6.82 50.40
CA ARG A 1098 4.06 6.84 49.20
C ARG A 1098 3.63 5.79 48.18
N ILE A 1099 3.73 6.12 46.89
CA ILE A 1099 3.71 5.14 45.80
C ILE A 1099 4.95 5.34 44.92
N TYR A 1100 5.66 4.26 44.60
CA TYR A 1100 6.79 4.22 43.68
C TYR A 1100 6.45 3.41 42.43
N SER A 1101 6.99 3.80 41.28
CA SER A 1101 6.81 3.12 39.99
C SER A 1101 7.73 1.90 39.80
N ARG A 1102 8.43 1.49 40.86
CA ARG A 1102 9.29 0.31 40.93
C ARG A 1102 9.10 -0.42 42.26
N ALA A 1103 9.54 -1.68 42.30
CA ALA A 1103 9.69 -2.40 43.56
C ALA A 1103 10.96 -1.93 44.29
N LEU A 1104 10.80 -1.42 45.52
CA LEU A 1104 11.92 -1.12 46.40
C LEU A 1104 12.48 -2.43 46.97
N SER A 1105 13.80 -2.47 47.12
CA SER A 1105 14.51 -3.54 47.79
C SER A 1105 14.26 -3.54 49.31
N ALA A 1106 14.55 -4.65 49.99
CA ALA A 1106 14.37 -4.75 51.44
C ALA A 1106 15.19 -3.70 52.21
N SER A 1107 16.39 -3.35 51.73
CA SER A 1107 17.21 -2.29 52.34
C SER A 1107 16.57 -0.91 52.18
N GLU A 1108 16.04 -0.60 50.99
CA GLU A 1108 15.33 0.66 50.75
C GLU A 1108 14.05 0.77 51.59
N ILE A 1109 13.31 -0.33 51.75
CA ILE A 1109 12.17 -0.41 52.68
C ILE A 1109 12.63 -0.20 54.14
N GLY A 1110 13.80 -0.75 54.51
CA GLY A 1110 14.44 -0.49 55.81
C GLY A 1110 14.79 1.00 56.02
N THR A 1111 15.26 1.68 54.97
CA THR A 1111 15.54 3.13 55.01
C THR A 1111 14.26 3.94 55.19
N LEU A 1112 13.15 3.57 54.52
CA LEU A 1112 11.85 4.20 54.74
C LEU A 1112 11.34 4.05 56.19
N TYR A 1113 11.69 2.96 56.85
CA TYR A 1113 11.36 2.72 58.26
C TYR A 1113 12.29 3.47 59.25
N GLY A 1114 13.59 3.62 58.95
CA GLY A 1114 14.62 4.02 59.94
C GLY A 1114 15.36 5.36 59.72
N GLY A 1115 15.10 6.11 58.65
CA GLY A 1115 15.43 7.54 58.57
C GLY A 1115 16.91 7.98 58.68
N THR A 1116 17.89 7.15 58.35
CA THR A 1116 19.30 7.60 58.17
C THR A 1116 19.78 7.19 56.78
N THR A 1117 20.14 8.16 55.95
CA THR A 1117 20.62 7.91 54.58
C THR A 1117 22.01 7.30 54.63
N ILE A 1118 22.09 5.99 54.43
CA ILE A 1118 23.36 5.31 54.16
C ILE A 1118 23.78 5.69 52.74
N SER A 1119 24.99 6.25 52.59
CA SER A 1119 25.56 6.61 51.29
C SER A 1119 26.97 6.06 51.15
N ASP A 1120 27.47 5.95 49.93
CA ASP A 1120 28.88 5.63 49.72
C ASP A 1120 29.76 6.81 50.13
N ILE A 1121 30.53 6.62 51.19
CA ILE A 1121 31.47 7.61 51.73
C ILE A 1121 32.92 7.33 51.33
N ALA A 1122 33.18 6.32 50.49
CA ALA A 1122 34.52 6.02 49.97
C ALA A 1122 35.17 7.20 49.23
N PRO A 1123 34.44 8.03 48.42
CA PRO A 1123 35.05 9.18 47.74
C PRO A 1123 35.61 10.26 48.68
N GLN A 1124 35.24 10.23 49.96
CA GLN A 1124 35.74 11.16 50.99
C GLN A 1124 37.02 10.65 51.68
N ALA A 1125 37.45 9.42 51.37
CA ALA A 1125 38.61 8.80 51.97
C ALA A 1125 39.89 9.00 51.14
N THR A 1126 41.04 8.92 51.81
CA THR A 1126 42.33 8.70 51.14
C THR A 1126 42.59 7.20 51.05
N ALA A 1127 42.79 6.70 49.83
CA ALA A 1127 43.11 5.30 49.55
C ALA A 1127 44.62 5.03 49.68
N THR A 1128 44.98 3.92 50.33
CA THR A 1128 46.36 3.40 50.44
C THR A 1128 46.37 1.89 50.26
N THR A 1129 47.50 1.30 49.93
CA THR A 1129 47.64 -0.16 49.72
C THR A 1129 48.99 -0.67 50.22
N SER A 1130 49.11 -1.99 50.43
CA SER A 1130 50.41 -2.67 50.57
C SER A 1130 51.19 -2.72 49.25
N PHE A 1131 50.50 -2.81 48.11
CA PHE A 1131 51.11 -2.90 46.78
C PHE A 1131 50.12 -2.52 45.69
N VAL A 1132 50.59 -1.79 44.66
CA VAL A 1132 49.87 -1.56 43.39
C VAL A 1132 50.88 -1.61 42.26
N SER A 1133 50.49 -2.21 41.13
CA SER A 1133 51.33 -2.29 39.93
C SER A 1133 51.60 -0.89 39.38
N SER A 1134 52.76 -0.64 38.78
CA SER A 1134 53.15 0.71 38.36
C SER A 1134 52.27 1.33 37.26
N TRP A 1135 51.44 0.52 36.59
CA TRP A 1135 50.49 0.96 35.57
C TRP A 1135 49.02 0.93 36.04
N GLU A 1136 48.76 0.47 37.27
CA GLU A 1136 47.43 0.49 37.89
C GLU A 1136 47.34 1.64 38.92
N SER A 1137 46.13 1.97 39.36
CA SER A 1137 45.88 3.18 40.15
C SER A 1137 44.98 2.92 41.36
N LEU A 1138 45.31 3.54 42.50
CA LEU A 1138 44.45 3.55 43.67
C LEU A 1138 43.19 4.42 43.49
N ALA A 1139 43.18 5.31 42.49
CA ALA A 1139 42.04 6.19 42.24
C ALA A 1139 40.77 5.41 41.89
N GLY A 1140 40.90 4.26 41.21
CA GLY A 1140 39.75 3.42 40.84
C GLY A 1140 38.93 2.93 42.03
N LEU A 1141 39.59 2.71 43.17
CA LEU A 1141 38.91 2.23 44.37
C LEU A 1141 37.75 3.16 44.77
N ASN A 1142 37.93 4.48 44.70
CA ASN A 1142 36.96 5.46 45.21
C ASN A 1142 36.68 6.67 44.31
N ASP A 1143 36.82 6.52 42.98
CA ASP A 1143 36.52 7.60 42.02
C ASP A 1143 35.01 7.86 41.81
N GLY A 1144 34.14 7.04 42.39
CA GLY A 1144 32.69 7.13 42.24
C GLY A 1144 32.17 6.60 40.89
N TYR A 1145 33.04 6.01 40.07
CA TYR A 1145 32.66 5.37 38.81
C TYR A 1145 31.82 4.11 39.06
N THR A 1146 30.94 3.77 38.11
CA THR A 1146 30.13 2.54 38.16
C THR A 1146 30.56 1.62 37.02
N PRO A 1147 31.34 0.57 37.30
CA PRO A 1147 31.88 -0.33 36.27
C PRO A 1147 30.76 -1.07 35.50
N VAL A 1148 30.93 -1.24 34.19
CA VAL A 1148 29.99 -1.99 33.33
C VAL A 1148 30.31 -3.49 33.25
N SER A 1149 31.55 -3.88 33.51
CA SER A 1149 32.04 -5.26 33.58
C SER A 1149 33.27 -5.36 34.49
N SER A 1150 33.71 -6.57 34.81
CA SER A 1150 34.93 -6.82 35.61
C SER A 1150 36.22 -6.59 34.83
N ASN A 1151 36.16 -6.28 33.53
CA ASN A 1151 37.31 -5.93 32.70
C ASN A 1151 37.21 -4.50 32.13
N ASP A 1152 36.47 -3.63 32.82
CA ASP A 1152 36.13 -2.29 32.37
C ASP A 1152 37.28 -1.32 32.58
N ARG A 1153 38.11 -1.17 31.55
CA ARG A 1153 39.21 -0.20 31.55
C ARG A 1153 38.80 1.23 31.14
N GLY A 1154 37.51 1.56 31.24
CA GLY A 1154 36.99 2.92 31.02
C GLY A 1154 37.40 3.93 32.10
N HIS A 1155 37.94 3.46 33.23
CA HIS A 1155 38.42 4.27 34.34
C HIS A 1155 39.73 3.70 34.93
N PRO A 1156 40.45 4.42 35.80
CA PRO A 1156 41.60 3.86 36.50
C PRO A 1156 41.17 2.68 37.36
N VAL A 1157 41.94 1.58 37.38
CA VAL A 1157 41.58 0.36 38.14
C VAL A 1157 42.69 0.00 39.11
N TYR A 1158 42.37 -0.67 40.22
CA TYR A 1158 43.38 -1.17 41.16
C TYR A 1158 43.76 -2.61 40.82
N GLY A 1159 45.06 -2.89 40.69
CA GLY A 1159 45.59 -4.24 40.48
C GLY A 1159 46.99 -4.42 41.08
N ASN A 1160 47.25 -5.60 41.65
CA ASN A 1160 48.50 -5.93 42.35
C ASN A 1160 49.38 -6.96 41.62
N TRP A 1161 49.49 -6.84 40.29
CA TRP A 1161 50.21 -7.75 39.40
C TRP A 1161 51.59 -8.22 39.89
N ASP A 1162 51.81 -9.49 39.58
CA ASP A 1162 52.85 -10.47 39.94
C ASP A 1162 52.99 -10.80 41.44
N ASN A 1163 51.85 -10.85 42.15
CA ASN A 1163 51.79 -11.27 43.55
C ASN A 1163 50.81 -12.46 43.82
N PRO A 1164 50.86 -13.57 43.05
CA PRO A 1164 49.98 -14.71 43.29
C PRO A 1164 50.26 -15.36 44.66
N ASN A 1165 49.25 -16.02 45.24
CA ASN A 1165 49.35 -16.68 46.55
C ASN A 1165 49.81 -15.76 47.71
N THR A 1166 49.59 -14.46 47.60
CA THR A 1166 49.83 -13.49 48.67
C THR A 1166 48.54 -12.83 49.15
N THR A 1167 48.58 -12.22 50.34
CA THR A 1167 47.52 -11.34 50.81
C THR A 1167 48.00 -9.90 50.73
N GLN A 1168 47.31 -9.08 49.95
CA GLN A 1168 47.55 -7.63 49.87
C GLN A 1168 46.40 -6.90 50.54
N TRP A 1169 46.63 -5.69 51.05
CA TRP A 1169 45.58 -4.88 51.65
C TRP A 1169 45.37 -3.58 50.91
N VAL A 1170 44.11 -3.16 50.78
CA VAL A 1170 43.72 -1.79 50.41
C VAL A 1170 42.95 -1.17 51.55
N GLN A 1171 43.17 0.12 51.79
CA GLN A 1171 42.69 0.83 52.96
C GLN A 1171 42.14 2.20 52.58
N TYR A 1172 41.04 2.57 53.24
CA TYR A 1172 40.53 3.93 53.31
C TYR A 1172 40.83 4.56 54.66
N THR A 1173 41.25 5.83 54.62
CA THR A 1173 41.43 6.69 55.79
C THR A 1173 40.61 7.96 55.63
N TRP A 1174 39.77 8.28 56.60
CA TRP A 1174 39.02 9.53 56.67
C TRP A 1174 39.64 10.50 57.68
N SER A 1175 39.43 11.80 57.48
CA SER A 1175 39.88 12.86 58.40
C SER A 1175 39.13 12.89 59.73
N SER A 1176 37.96 12.24 59.82
CA SER A 1176 37.13 12.10 61.02
C SER A 1176 36.53 10.70 61.08
N ALA A 1177 36.13 10.24 62.27
CA ALA A 1177 35.50 8.94 62.44
C ALA A 1177 34.16 8.87 61.67
N ARG A 1178 33.92 7.74 61.01
CA ARG A 1178 32.73 7.43 60.19
C ARG A 1178 32.08 6.16 60.69
N THR A 1179 30.76 6.10 60.63
CA THR A 1179 30.01 4.87 60.94
C THR A 1179 29.72 4.13 59.66
N ILE A 1180 30.28 2.93 59.51
CA ILE A 1180 30.18 2.10 58.30
C ILE A 1180 29.46 0.80 58.66
N SER A 1181 28.46 0.42 57.86
CA SER A 1181 27.65 -0.78 58.10
C SER A 1181 27.71 -1.82 56.98
N SER A 1182 28.21 -1.43 55.80
CA SER A 1182 28.48 -2.36 54.70
C SER A 1182 29.55 -1.83 53.75
N VAL A 1183 30.07 -2.70 52.89
CA VAL A 1183 30.93 -2.35 51.75
C VAL A 1183 30.45 -3.05 50.50
N ASP A 1184 30.67 -2.45 49.33
CA ASP A 1184 30.45 -3.09 48.04
C ASP A 1184 31.77 -3.16 47.28
N VAL A 1185 32.17 -4.34 46.81
CA VAL A 1185 33.41 -4.51 46.04
C VAL A 1185 33.10 -5.02 44.65
N TYR A 1186 33.57 -4.32 43.63
CA TYR A 1186 33.54 -4.75 42.24
C TYR A 1186 34.93 -5.27 41.86
N TRP A 1187 35.06 -6.57 41.66
CA TRP A 1187 36.35 -7.21 41.41
C TRP A 1187 36.81 -6.98 39.97
N PHE A 1188 38.12 -6.76 39.81
CA PHE A 1188 38.77 -6.59 38.51
C PHE A 1188 39.40 -7.91 38.04
N ASP A 1189 39.15 -8.23 36.78
CA ASP A 1189 39.66 -9.36 36.02
C ASP A 1189 40.16 -8.83 34.67
N ASP A 1190 41.45 -9.00 34.39
CA ASP A 1190 42.05 -8.53 33.13
C ASP A 1190 42.04 -9.59 32.01
N ASP A 1191 41.27 -10.66 32.22
CA ASP A 1191 41.22 -11.88 31.38
C ASP A 1191 42.61 -12.52 31.20
N GLN A 1192 43.59 -12.22 32.07
CA GLN A 1192 44.96 -12.70 31.99
C GLN A 1192 45.52 -13.09 33.37
N GLY A 1193 46.16 -12.14 34.02
CA GLY A 1193 47.06 -12.35 35.14
C GLY A 1193 46.52 -11.81 36.47
N ILE A 1194 45.51 -10.95 36.42
CA ILE A 1194 44.75 -10.44 37.54
C ILE A 1194 43.35 -11.05 37.46
N ASP A 1195 42.90 -11.66 38.54
CA ASP A 1195 41.62 -12.36 38.65
C ASP A 1195 40.96 -12.01 39.99
N LEU A 1196 39.69 -12.36 40.15
CA LEU A 1196 38.96 -12.27 41.40
C LEU A 1196 39.69 -13.05 42.51
N PRO A 1197 39.69 -12.55 43.76
CA PRO A 1197 40.48 -13.14 44.83
C PRO A 1197 39.94 -14.50 45.28
N ALA A 1198 40.76 -15.26 46.00
CA ALA A 1198 40.35 -16.51 46.63
C ALA A 1198 39.49 -16.27 47.88
N SER A 1199 39.76 -15.19 48.60
CA SER A 1199 38.96 -14.70 49.73
C SER A 1199 39.36 -13.27 50.09
N TYR A 1200 38.52 -12.60 50.87
CA TYR A 1200 38.88 -11.35 51.51
C TYR A 1200 38.28 -11.22 52.90
N THR A 1201 38.88 -10.38 53.73
CA THR A 1201 38.36 -10.01 55.06
C THR A 1201 38.30 -8.50 55.20
N ILE A 1202 37.33 -7.99 55.95
CA ILE A 1202 37.18 -6.56 56.22
C ILE A 1202 37.62 -6.29 57.66
N GLN A 1203 38.52 -5.32 57.82
CA GLN A 1203 39.05 -4.90 59.12
C GLN A 1203 38.85 -3.40 59.32
N TYR A 1204 38.65 -2.98 60.56
CA TYR A 1204 38.64 -1.58 60.96
C TYR A 1204 39.72 -1.31 62.01
N TRP A 1205 40.17 -0.06 62.09
CA TRP A 1205 41.10 0.39 63.12
C TRP A 1205 40.35 0.74 64.40
N ASP A 1206 40.65 0.07 65.51
CA ASP A 1206 40.01 0.33 66.80
C ASP A 1206 40.64 1.51 67.58
N GLY A 1207 41.65 2.15 67.01
CA GLY A 1207 42.48 3.17 67.65
C GLY A 1207 43.90 2.69 67.98
N SER A 1208 44.12 1.38 68.05
CA SER A 1208 45.39 0.76 68.45
C SER A 1208 45.80 -0.46 67.61
N SER A 1209 44.84 -1.17 67.02
CA SER A 1209 45.05 -2.39 66.26
C SER A 1209 43.99 -2.57 65.15
N TRP A 1210 44.31 -3.42 64.18
CA TRP A 1210 43.37 -3.83 63.14
C TRP A 1210 42.52 -5.01 63.62
N VAL A 1211 41.19 -4.83 63.62
CA VAL A 1211 40.22 -5.82 64.11
C VAL A 1211 39.25 -6.19 62.99
N ASN A 1212 38.95 -7.49 62.84
CA ASN A 1212 37.93 -7.95 61.90
C ASN A 1212 36.54 -7.40 62.29
N VAL A 1213 35.75 -6.98 61.30
CA VAL A 1213 34.35 -6.62 61.55
C VAL A 1213 33.57 -7.84 62.05
N SER A 1214 32.68 -7.65 63.02
CA SER A 1214 31.86 -8.73 63.57
C SER A 1214 30.61 -8.96 62.72
N GLY A 1215 30.22 -10.23 62.56
CA GLY A 1215 29.01 -10.60 61.82
C GLY A 1215 29.04 -10.33 60.32
N ALA A 1216 30.22 -10.37 59.68
CA ALA A 1216 30.33 -10.20 58.23
C ALA A 1216 29.49 -11.23 57.47
N SER A 1217 28.62 -10.77 56.57
CA SER A 1217 27.75 -11.59 55.73
C SER A 1217 27.70 -11.02 54.32
N GLY A 1218 27.83 -11.86 53.28
CA GLY A 1218 27.91 -11.44 51.89
C GLY A 1218 29.18 -11.94 51.22
N LEU A 1219 30.35 -11.41 51.62
CA LEU A 1219 31.72 -11.80 51.23
C LEU A 1219 31.84 -12.36 49.79
N GLY A 1220 31.14 -11.73 48.84
CA GLY A 1220 30.95 -12.24 47.49
C GLY A 1220 32.18 -12.04 46.62
N LEU A 1221 32.41 -12.99 45.70
CA LEU A 1221 33.55 -13.05 44.79
C LEU A 1221 33.09 -13.24 43.33
N LEU A 1222 31.93 -12.67 42.97
CA LEU A 1222 31.34 -12.82 41.65
C LEU A 1222 31.79 -11.69 40.72
N ALA A 1223 32.04 -12.01 39.45
CA ALA A 1223 32.38 -11.05 38.41
C ALA A 1223 31.16 -10.26 37.91
N ASN A 1224 31.42 -9.14 37.24
CA ASN A 1224 30.44 -8.28 36.55
C ASN A 1224 29.33 -7.72 37.44
N GLN A 1225 29.59 -7.54 38.74
CA GLN A 1225 28.66 -6.92 39.68
C GLN A 1225 29.36 -6.44 40.96
N TYR A 1226 28.69 -5.58 41.71
CA TYR A 1226 29.06 -5.25 43.08
C TYR A 1226 28.77 -6.42 44.02
N ASN A 1227 29.75 -6.79 44.85
CA ASN A 1227 29.62 -7.79 45.90
C ASN A 1227 29.45 -7.09 47.26
N THR A 1228 28.21 -7.01 47.73
CA THR A 1228 27.88 -6.38 49.01
C THR A 1228 28.22 -7.27 50.19
N THR A 1229 28.91 -6.72 51.19
CA THR A 1229 29.09 -7.35 52.51
C THR A 1229 28.57 -6.44 53.61
N THR A 1230 27.65 -6.95 54.41
CA THR A 1230 27.13 -6.29 55.61
C THR A 1230 27.84 -6.80 56.85
N PHE A 1231 27.94 -5.97 57.89
CA PHE A 1231 28.52 -6.32 59.19
C PHE A 1231 27.92 -5.44 60.28
N ALA A 1232 28.17 -5.78 61.56
CA ALA A 1232 27.77 -4.91 62.66
C ALA A 1232 28.42 -3.53 62.50
N PRO A 1233 27.67 -2.41 62.55
CA PRO A 1233 28.21 -1.09 62.26
C PRO A 1233 29.43 -0.76 63.12
N VAL A 1234 30.50 -0.26 62.49
CA VAL A 1234 31.73 0.15 63.17
C VAL A 1234 31.97 1.64 62.97
N THR A 1235 32.35 2.34 64.04
CA THR A 1235 32.76 3.74 63.99
C THR A 1235 34.28 3.82 63.99
N THR A 1236 34.88 4.25 62.88
CA THR A 1236 36.34 4.20 62.67
C THR A 1236 36.82 5.35 61.78
N THR A 1237 38.09 5.75 61.90
CA THR A 1237 38.76 6.61 60.91
C THR A 1237 39.39 5.82 59.77
N GLN A 1238 39.52 4.50 59.90
CA GLN A 1238 40.18 3.64 58.90
C GLN A 1238 39.49 2.28 58.76
N ILE A 1239 39.33 1.85 57.51
CA ILE A 1239 38.84 0.50 57.16
C ILE A 1239 39.74 -0.07 56.06
N ARG A 1240 39.98 -1.38 56.05
CA ARG A 1240 40.77 -2.05 55.03
C ARG A 1240 40.17 -3.38 54.61
N LEU A 1241 40.40 -3.73 53.35
CA LEU A 1241 40.22 -5.08 52.81
C LEU A 1241 41.56 -5.79 52.81
N ASN A 1242 41.67 -6.97 53.41
CA ASN A 1242 42.76 -7.90 53.14
C ASN A 1242 42.28 -8.88 52.07
N ILE A 1243 42.93 -8.86 50.91
CA ILE A 1243 42.54 -9.57 49.71
C ILE A 1243 43.57 -10.67 49.46
N THR A 1244 43.15 -11.93 49.49
CA THR A 1244 44.03 -13.09 49.31
C THR A 1244 43.92 -13.59 47.88
N ALA A 1245 45.03 -13.56 47.17
CA ALA A 1245 45.14 -14.02 45.79
C ALA A 1245 44.97 -15.54 45.67
N LYS A 1246 44.53 -16.00 44.49
CA LYS A 1246 44.54 -17.42 44.12
C LYS A 1246 45.99 -17.89 43.93
N ALA A 1247 46.19 -19.20 43.78
CA ALA A 1247 47.53 -19.79 43.67
C ALA A 1247 48.32 -19.33 42.43
N THR A 1248 47.63 -18.92 41.36
CA THR A 1248 48.23 -18.67 40.04
C THR A 1248 48.02 -17.27 39.49
N THR A 1249 47.16 -16.45 40.12
CA THR A 1249 46.77 -15.12 39.63
C THR A 1249 46.87 -14.08 40.72
N SER A 1250 47.12 -12.83 40.32
CA SER A 1250 47.06 -11.65 41.18
C SER A 1250 45.60 -11.18 41.32
N THR A 1251 45.33 -10.10 42.06
CA THR A 1251 43.97 -9.60 42.37
C THR A 1251 43.80 -8.13 42.06
N GLY A 1252 42.59 -7.74 41.66
CA GLY A 1252 42.26 -6.35 41.43
C GLY A 1252 40.85 -5.97 41.87
N ILE A 1253 40.61 -4.66 41.93
CA ILE A 1253 39.32 -4.05 42.26
C ILE A 1253 39.08 -2.92 41.25
N GLU A 1254 37.92 -2.96 40.60
CA GLU A 1254 37.42 -1.87 39.77
C GLU A 1254 36.96 -0.74 40.68
N SER A 1255 36.06 -1.03 41.62
CA SER A 1255 35.53 -0.04 42.57
C SER A 1255 35.24 -0.65 43.94
N TRP A 1256 35.44 0.13 45.00
CA TRP A 1256 35.17 -0.24 46.39
C TRP A 1256 34.41 0.85 47.14
N ARG A 1257 33.14 0.57 47.45
CA ARG A 1257 32.26 1.45 48.22
C ARG A 1257 32.30 1.15 49.71
N ALA A 1258 32.21 2.20 50.52
CA ALA A 1258 32.04 2.12 51.96
C ALA A 1258 30.72 2.79 52.34
N ASN A 1259 29.71 2.00 52.69
CA ASN A 1259 28.35 2.49 52.91
C ASN A 1259 28.18 2.90 54.39
N GLY A 1260 28.05 4.21 54.61
CA GLY A 1260 28.03 4.82 55.94
C GLY A 1260 27.63 6.30 55.95
N TYR A 1261 27.93 6.97 57.06
CA TYR A 1261 27.73 8.42 57.26
C TYR A 1261 28.85 9.04 58.13
#